data_AF-A0A9D1UST9-F1
#
_entry.id   AF-A0A9D1UST9-F1
#
_cell.length_a   1.000
_cell.length_b   1.000
_cell.length_c   1.000
_cell.angle_alpha   90.00
_cell.angle_beta   90.00
_cell.angle_gamma   90.00
#
_symmetry.space_group_name_H-M   'P 1'
#
loop_
_entity.id
_entity.type
_entity.pdbx_description
1 polymer ?
#
loop_
_entity_poly.entity_id
_entity_poly.type
_entity_poly.pdbx_seq_one_letter_code
_entity_poly.pdbx_strand_id
1 'polypeptide(L)'
;VGSTEEEFRQRIRDLCEQVSAAVNRGVTYIVLSDRDSNAQWAPIPSMLLLSAVHHHLLKSANRTKASLIVEAGDVREVHHVACLIGYGAAAVNPYLAMETAEDMVNHGLISDVTVEQAVQNLLKALGKGVLKIMSKMGISTVASYAGAQTFEAIGLAQNVVDQYFSGTHSPMGGVGLNVISQEAMARHAKAYPEDGNDMGRGEDLDVGGEYQWRREGPPHLFNPETIFKLQHSTRSRRYDIFKQYTKSVDDQSERLLTLRGLMKLDAQRQSVPLSEVEPVSEIVKRFNTGAMSYGSISQEAHETLAIAMNRLGGRSNTGEGGEHPQRLIDPERRSAIKQVASGRFGVTSQYLTHANDLQIKMAQGAKPGEGGQLMGKKVYPWVAETRHSTPGVSLVSPPPHHDIYSIEDLAQLIYDLKRSNTGSRVHVKLVALHGVGTVAAGVTKAKADVVLISGHDGGTGASPLNSLKHAGAPWELGLAEAQQTLMLNGLRERVTVQVDGQLKTGRDVVIAALLGAEEYGFATAPLVVSGCIMMRVCHLDTCPVGVATQNPILRDRFTGQADHVVNFFEFVAQEVREYLAELGFRSLDEAIGHIDSLDMDRARRHWKSDGLDLDKVLHGYDPRDPGTSSMLRRTRGQDHELEKHFDVSIIEQAHSAIKHGQHVRLEKRIINTDRSVGTMLGHEVTKVLGLKALDHHTIEIDLTGEAGQSLGAFVPHGITLRLSGDANDYVGKGLSGGKIIVRPDLSAPLVAESNVIAGNVIGYGATSGEMFLRGQVGERFLVRNSGATAVVEGIGDHGCEYMTGGQALILGPTGRNFGAGMSGGTAYVLDFDSSKLNSQAEAEGDLLLLPLDEEDQQIVRDLLQVQGEETGSVVAQRLLENLDGAFERITKILPKNFDAVLRARSDALDEGLDPDGNETWEKILEVTRG
;
A
#
# COMPACT_ATOMS: atom_id res chain seq x y z
N VAL A 1 -28.94 -9.10 -30.97
CA VAL A 1 -28.15 -8.29 -31.95
C VAL A 1 -27.92 -9.13 -33.21
N GLY A 2 -27.56 -8.57 -34.36
CA GLY A 2 -27.23 -9.39 -35.55
C GLY A 2 -26.05 -10.34 -35.31
N SER A 3 -25.93 -11.39 -36.13
CA SER A 3 -24.97 -12.48 -35.97
C SER A 3 -23.56 -12.17 -36.47
N THR A 4 -23.36 -11.00 -37.11
CA THR A 4 -22.06 -10.55 -37.64
C THR A 4 -21.54 -9.29 -36.98
N GLU A 5 -20.22 -9.04 -37.07
CA GLU A 5 -19.59 -7.81 -36.54
C GLU A 5 -20.22 -6.54 -37.16
N GLU A 6 -20.50 -6.54 -38.46
CA GLU A 6 -21.06 -5.36 -39.14
C GLU A 6 -22.49 -5.06 -38.68
N GLU A 7 -23.32 -6.08 -38.45
CA GLU A 7 -24.66 -5.89 -37.90
C GLU A 7 -24.61 -5.40 -36.45
N PHE A 8 -23.66 -5.91 -35.65
CA PHE A 8 -23.43 -5.45 -34.28
C PHE A 8 -23.02 -3.97 -34.26
N ARG A 9 -22.06 -3.60 -35.11
CA ARG A 9 -21.60 -2.22 -35.32
C ARG A 9 -22.74 -1.32 -35.81
N GLN A 10 -23.51 -1.77 -36.79
CA GLN A 10 -24.65 -1.02 -37.32
C GLN A 10 -25.70 -0.77 -36.23
N ARG A 11 -26.02 -1.78 -35.40
CA ARG A 11 -26.99 -1.61 -34.32
C ARG A 11 -26.56 -0.55 -33.31
N ILE A 12 -25.28 -0.50 -32.96
CA ILE A 12 -24.76 0.56 -32.07
C ILE A 12 -24.88 1.93 -32.74
N ARG A 13 -24.59 2.05 -34.04
CA ARG A 13 -24.79 3.30 -34.80
C ARG A 13 -26.25 3.75 -34.78
N ASP A 14 -27.18 2.85 -35.08
CA ASP A 14 -28.61 3.14 -35.09
C ASP A 14 -29.09 3.67 -33.73
N LEU A 15 -28.62 3.07 -32.63
CA LEU A 15 -28.95 3.52 -31.28
C LEU A 15 -28.38 4.92 -30.98
N CYS A 16 -27.15 5.21 -31.41
CA CYS A 16 -26.55 6.54 -31.26
C CYS A 16 -27.35 7.62 -32.02
N GLU A 17 -27.82 7.30 -33.23
CA GLU A 17 -28.67 8.19 -34.02
C GLU A 17 -30.05 8.40 -33.40
N GLN A 18 -30.68 7.33 -32.89
CA GLN A 18 -31.95 7.42 -32.17
C GLN A 18 -31.85 8.31 -30.93
N VAL A 19 -30.78 8.17 -30.14
CA VAL A 19 -30.53 9.04 -28.99
C VAL A 19 -30.33 10.49 -29.46
N SER A 20 -29.56 10.72 -30.52
CA SER A 20 -29.35 12.08 -31.04
C SER A 20 -30.65 12.73 -31.51
N ALA A 21 -31.51 11.97 -32.20
CA ALA A 21 -32.82 12.44 -32.63
C ALA A 21 -33.71 12.76 -31.43
N ALA A 22 -33.69 11.94 -30.36
CA ALA A 22 -34.42 12.21 -29.13
C ALA A 22 -33.93 13.49 -28.44
N VAL A 23 -32.61 13.65 -28.28
CA VAL A 23 -32.01 14.85 -27.68
C VAL A 23 -32.33 16.11 -28.49
N ASN A 24 -32.30 16.03 -29.82
CA ASN A 24 -32.68 17.16 -30.69
C ASN A 24 -34.17 17.52 -30.60
N ARG A 25 -35.04 16.57 -30.19
CA ARG A 25 -36.45 16.83 -29.87
C ARG A 25 -36.66 17.38 -28.46
N GLY A 26 -35.59 17.62 -27.69
CA GLY A 26 -35.66 18.17 -26.34
C GLY A 26 -35.72 17.12 -25.23
N VAL A 27 -35.45 15.84 -25.51
CA VAL A 27 -35.36 14.81 -24.46
C VAL A 27 -34.08 15.01 -23.65
N THR A 28 -34.23 15.17 -22.34
CA THR A 28 -33.13 15.47 -21.39
C THR A 28 -32.67 14.27 -20.55
N TYR A 29 -33.44 13.17 -20.54
CA TYR A 29 -33.07 11.93 -19.85
C TYR A 29 -33.18 10.76 -20.81
N ILE A 30 -32.09 10.01 -20.97
CA ILE A 30 -32.02 8.84 -21.85
C ILE A 30 -31.71 7.63 -20.97
N VAL A 31 -32.60 6.64 -20.97
CA VAL A 31 -32.39 5.36 -20.29
C VAL A 31 -31.89 4.36 -21.32
N LEU A 32 -30.66 3.88 -21.14
CA LEU A 32 -30.07 2.78 -21.89
C LEU A 32 -30.34 1.51 -21.10
N SER A 33 -31.17 0.61 -21.64
CA SER A 33 -31.63 -0.59 -20.94
C SER A 33 -31.41 -1.87 -21.73
N ASP A 34 -30.97 -2.92 -21.04
CA ASP A 34 -30.88 -4.30 -21.56
C ASP A 34 -32.01 -5.22 -21.05
N ARG A 35 -32.96 -4.69 -20.24
CA ARG A 35 -34.01 -5.45 -19.56
C ARG A 35 -34.88 -6.31 -20.49
N ASP A 36 -35.13 -5.84 -21.70
CA ASP A 36 -35.99 -6.52 -22.69
C ASP A 36 -35.26 -7.57 -23.54
N SER A 37 -34.05 -7.98 -23.14
CA SER A 37 -33.31 -9.08 -23.77
C SER A 37 -34.08 -10.40 -23.65
N ASN A 38 -34.09 -11.20 -24.71
CA ASN A 38 -34.86 -12.45 -24.77
C ASN A 38 -34.25 -13.44 -25.77
N ALA A 39 -34.88 -14.59 -25.98
CA ALA A 39 -34.40 -15.65 -26.88
C ALA A 39 -34.10 -15.19 -28.32
N GLN A 40 -34.70 -14.08 -28.80
CA GLN A 40 -34.40 -13.51 -30.11
C GLN A 40 -33.33 -12.42 -30.06
N TRP A 41 -33.27 -11.66 -28.97
CA TRP A 41 -32.43 -10.48 -28.84
C TRP A 41 -31.45 -10.60 -27.69
N ALA A 42 -30.20 -10.89 -28.03
CA ALA A 42 -29.09 -10.76 -27.09
C ALA A 42 -28.80 -9.29 -26.73
N PRO A 43 -28.34 -9.01 -25.49
CA PRO A 43 -27.96 -7.68 -25.03
C PRO A 43 -26.66 -7.19 -25.69
N ILE A 44 -26.54 -5.86 -25.86
CA ILE A 44 -25.24 -5.21 -26.08
C ILE A 44 -24.64 -4.97 -24.69
N PRO A 45 -23.36 -5.30 -24.43
CA PRO A 45 -22.73 -5.03 -23.14
C PRO A 45 -22.94 -3.57 -22.71
N SER A 46 -23.46 -3.37 -21.50
CA SER A 46 -23.96 -2.06 -21.04
C SER A 46 -22.89 -0.98 -21.12
N MET A 47 -21.66 -1.36 -20.77
CA MET A 47 -20.47 -0.52 -20.84
C MET A 47 -20.16 -0.02 -22.26
N LEU A 48 -20.22 -0.90 -23.25
CA LEU A 48 -19.95 -0.55 -24.65
C LEU A 48 -21.05 0.38 -25.19
N LEU A 49 -22.32 0.07 -24.91
CA LEU A 49 -23.45 0.88 -25.37
C LEU A 49 -23.41 2.28 -24.75
N LEU A 50 -23.22 2.38 -23.43
CA LEU A 50 -23.09 3.67 -22.74
C LEU A 50 -21.97 4.50 -23.35
N SER A 51 -20.76 3.92 -23.45
CA SER A 51 -19.59 4.65 -23.91
C SER A 51 -19.74 5.09 -25.36
N ALA A 52 -20.30 4.24 -26.23
CA ALA A 52 -20.62 4.60 -27.61
C ALA A 52 -21.55 5.83 -27.69
N VAL A 53 -22.67 5.81 -26.94
CA VAL A 53 -23.63 6.92 -26.90
C VAL A 53 -22.99 8.17 -26.29
N HIS A 54 -22.22 8.02 -25.21
CA HIS A 54 -21.52 9.12 -24.56
C HIS A 54 -20.58 9.85 -25.53
N HIS A 55 -19.68 9.12 -26.19
CA HIS A 55 -18.72 9.70 -27.13
C HIS A 55 -19.39 10.21 -28.41
N HIS A 56 -20.47 9.58 -28.87
CA HIS A 56 -21.26 10.10 -29.99
C HIS A 56 -21.90 11.45 -29.67
N LEU A 57 -22.47 11.60 -28.47
CA LEU A 57 -23.04 12.88 -28.01
C LEU A 57 -21.95 13.94 -27.76
N LEU A 58 -20.74 13.55 -27.35
CA LEU A 58 -19.60 14.48 -27.27
C LEU A 58 -19.20 14.97 -28.67
N LYS A 59 -19.02 14.06 -29.63
CA LYS A 59 -18.64 14.38 -31.02
C LYS A 59 -19.67 15.28 -31.71
N SER A 60 -20.95 15.12 -31.38
CA SER A 60 -22.04 15.96 -31.89
C SER A 60 -22.34 17.20 -31.05
N ALA A 61 -21.52 17.52 -30.03
CA ALA A 61 -21.70 18.64 -29.10
C ALA A 61 -23.08 18.70 -28.41
N ASN A 62 -23.69 17.53 -28.19
CA ASN A 62 -25.00 17.37 -27.56
C ASN A 62 -24.94 16.73 -26.18
N ARG A 63 -23.76 16.30 -25.70
CA ARG A 63 -23.62 15.60 -24.42
C ARG A 63 -24.14 16.40 -23.22
N THR A 64 -24.01 17.72 -23.23
CA THR A 64 -24.49 18.60 -22.14
C THR A 64 -26.01 18.76 -22.10
N LYS A 65 -26.73 18.30 -23.13
CA LYS A 65 -28.19 18.47 -23.25
C LYS A 65 -28.98 17.32 -22.61
N ALA A 66 -28.32 16.21 -22.29
CA ALA A 66 -29.00 15.03 -21.76
C ALA A 66 -28.17 14.28 -20.71
N SER A 67 -28.86 13.67 -19.76
CA SER A 67 -28.32 12.72 -18.79
C SER A 67 -28.52 11.30 -19.29
N LEU A 68 -27.47 10.48 -19.17
CA LEU A 68 -27.51 9.06 -19.54
C LEU A 68 -27.71 8.23 -18.28
N ILE A 69 -28.77 7.43 -18.23
CA ILE A 69 -29.07 6.50 -17.14
C ILE A 69 -28.89 5.10 -17.71
N VAL A 70 -28.19 4.23 -16.98
CA VAL A 70 -27.96 2.85 -17.40
C VAL A 70 -28.78 1.92 -16.53
N GLU A 71 -29.70 1.17 -17.13
CA GLU A 71 -30.38 0.04 -16.51
C GLU A 71 -29.81 -1.24 -17.11
N ALA A 72 -29.13 -2.06 -16.29
CA ALA A 72 -28.33 -3.15 -16.83
C ALA A 72 -28.32 -4.38 -15.93
N GLY A 73 -28.48 -5.56 -16.55
CA GLY A 73 -28.40 -6.86 -15.88
C GLY A 73 -26.98 -7.37 -15.68
N ASP A 74 -26.01 -6.86 -16.45
CA ASP A 74 -24.58 -7.21 -16.34
C ASP A 74 -23.82 -6.44 -15.24
N VAL A 75 -24.51 -5.55 -14.50
CA VAL A 75 -23.94 -4.73 -13.43
C VAL A 75 -24.20 -5.37 -12.07
N ARG A 76 -23.15 -5.90 -11.45
CA ARG A 76 -23.23 -6.58 -10.14
C ARG A 76 -22.06 -6.29 -9.19
N GLU A 77 -20.93 -5.81 -9.71
CA GLU A 77 -19.75 -5.49 -8.92
C GLU A 77 -19.55 -3.97 -8.81
N VAL A 78 -18.86 -3.55 -7.75
CA VAL A 78 -18.46 -2.16 -7.53
C VAL A 78 -17.74 -1.58 -8.76
N HIS A 79 -16.84 -2.36 -9.37
CA HIS A 79 -16.10 -1.93 -10.56
C HIS A 79 -17.02 -1.64 -11.75
N HIS A 80 -18.11 -2.40 -11.93
CA HIS A 80 -19.02 -2.19 -13.06
C HIS A 80 -19.71 -0.82 -12.94
N VAL A 81 -20.20 -0.49 -11.73
CA VAL A 81 -20.81 0.83 -11.46
C VAL A 81 -19.80 1.95 -11.66
N ALA A 82 -18.57 1.78 -11.14
CA ALA A 82 -17.52 2.78 -11.27
C ALA A 82 -17.07 2.99 -12.73
N CYS A 83 -17.01 1.93 -13.54
CA CYS A 83 -16.76 2.04 -14.98
C CYS A 83 -17.88 2.80 -15.68
N LEU A 84 -19.15 2.45 -15.45
CA LEU A 84 -20.27 3.15 -16.08
C LEU A 84 -20.28 4.65 -15.73
N ILE A 85 -20.08 5.02 -14.46
CA ILE A 85 -19.97 6.44 -14.09
C ILE A 85 -18.75 7.09 -14.74
N GLY A 86 -17.59 6.44 -14.70
CA GLY A 86 -16.34 6.94 -15.28
C GLY A 86 -16.39 7.16 -16.80
N TYR A 87 -17.30 6.48 -17.51
CA TYR A 87 -17.59 6.67 -18.93
C TYR A 87 -18.91 7.42 -19.18
N GLY A 88 -19.43 8.07 -18.14
CA GLY A 88 -20.39 9.16 -18.22
C GLY A 88 -21.85 8.78 -18.04
N ALA A 89 -22.15 7.69 -17.33
CA ALA A 89 -23.47 7.49 -16.73
C ALA A 89 -23.72 8.53 -15.62
N ALA A 90 -24.90 9.13 -15.61
CA ALA A 90 -25.38 10.00 -14.53
C ALA A 90 -26.00 9.18 -13.38
N ALA A 91 -26.57 8.02 -13.69
CA ALA A 91 -27.11 7.07 -12.73
C ALA A 91 -27.02 5.64 -13.28
N VAL A 92 -26.94 4.67 -12.38
CA VAL A 92 -26.88 3.24 -12.71
C VAL A 92 -27.94 2.50 -11.89
N ASN A 93 -28.77 1.73 -12.59
CA ASN A 93 -29.78 0.83 -12.05
C ASN A 93 -29.35 -0.63 -12.31
N PRO A 94 -28.70 -1.29 -11.34
CA PRO A 94 -28.27 -2.68 -11.47
C PRO A 94 -29.44 -3.65 -11.19
N TYR A 95 -30.48 -3.60 -12.02
CA TYR A 95 -31.77 -4.22 -11.70
C TYR A 95 -31.67 -5.71 -11.39
N LEU A 96 -30.91 -6.48 -12.18
CA LEU A 96 -30.82 -7.92 -12.00
C LEU A 96 -30.07 -8.30 -10.71
N ALA A 97 -29.11 -7.47 -10.27
CA ALA A 97 -28.43 -7.67 -9.00
C ALA A 97 -29.37 -7.37 -7.82
N MET A 98 -30.26 -6.38 -7.95
CA MET A 98 -31.31 -6.12 -6.95
C MET A 98 -32.29 -7.28 -6.91
N GLU A 99 -32.87 -7.69 -8.05
CA GLU A 99 -33.79 -8.82 -8.16
C GLU A 99 -33.16 -10.13 -7.64
N THR A 100 -31.86 -10.34 -7.86
CA THR A 100 -31.12 -11.48 -7.27
C THR A 100 -31.09 -11.42 -5.74
N ALA A 101 -30.85 -10.24 -5.15
CA ALA A 101 -30.87 -10.09 -3.69
C ALA A 101 -32.27 -10.32 -3.11
N GLU A 102 -33.32 -9.87 -3.81
CA GLU A 102 -34.71 -10.13 -3.44
C GLU A 102 -35.02 -11.63 -3.49
N ASP A 103 -34.62 -12.29 -4.57
CA ASP A 103 -34.81 -13.72 -4.77
C ASP A 103 -34.10 -14.57 -3.70
N MET A 104 -32.86 -14.22 -3.35
CA MET A 104 -32.10 -14.90 -2.30
C MET A 104 -32.76 -14.79 -0.92
N VAL A 105 -33.45 -13.68 -0.62
CA VAL A 105 -34.22 -13.53 0.62
C VAL A 105 -35.50 -14.36 0.54
N ASN A 106 -36.22 -14.32 -0.59
CA ASN A 106 -37.46 -15.09 -0.78
C ASN A 106 -37.23 -16.60 -0.68
N HIS A 107 -36.07 -17.09 -1.13
CA HIS A 107 -35.66 -18.50 -1.03
C HIS A 107 -34.96 -18.86 0.30
N GLY A 108 -34.79 -17.90 1.21
CA GLY A 108 -34.16 -18.14 2.53
C GLY A 108 -32.65 -18.40 2.49
N LEU A 109 -31.97 -18.08 1.39
CA LEU A 109 -30.50 -18.13 1.29
C LEU A 109 -29.84 -17.01 2.09
N ILE A 110 -30.51 -15.86 2.20
CA ILE A 110 -30.16 -14.78 3.11
C ILE A 110 -31.24 -14.71 4.19
N SER A 111 -30.85 -14.96 5.43
CA SER A 111 -31.70 -14.82 6.62
C SER A 111 -31.51 -13.45 7.28
N ASP A 112 -32.41 -13.10 8.20
CA ASP A 112 -32.25 -11.99 9.15
C ASP A 112 -32.38 -10.56 8.58
N VAL A 113 -32.79 -10.40 7.32
CA VAL A 113 -33.09 -9.10 6.69
C VAL A 113 -34.35 -9.21 5.82
N THR A 114 -35.07 -8.09 5.65
CA THR A 114 -36.17 -8.03 4.67
C THR A 114 -35.62 -7.85 3.25
N VAL A 115 -36.47 -8.09 2.26
CA VAL A 115 -36.18 -7.86 0.84
C VAL A 115 -35.68 -6.43 0.60
N GLU A 116 -36.39 -5.44 1.14
CA GLU A 116 -36.03 -4.02 1.00
C GLU A 116 -34.69 -3.71 1.66
N GLN A 117 -34.43 -4.30 2.84
CA GLN A 117 -33.17 -4.12 3.54
C GLN A 117 -31.99 -4.75 2.78
N ALA A 118 -32.19 -5.91 2.14
CA ALA A 118 -31.19 -6.56 1.30
C ALA A 118 -30.80 -5.68 0.10
N VAL A 119 -31.79 -5.13 -0.61
CA VAL A 119 -31.56 -4.18 -1.71
C VAL A 119 -30.86 -2.91 -1.24
N GLN A 120 -31.29 -2.32 -0.12
CA GLN A 120 -30.62 -1.14 0.45
C GLN A 120 -29.17 -1.43 0.84
N ASN A 121 -28.89 -2.61 1.40
CA ASN A 121 -27.53 -3.03 1.74
C ASN A 121 -26.65 -3.18 0.50
N LEU A 122 -27.18 -3.77 -0.58
CA LEU A 122 -26.49 -3.86 -1.87
C LEU A 122 -26.16 -2.48 -2.42
N LEU A 123 -27.14 -1.58 -2.50
CA LEU A 123 -26.94 -0.21 -3.02
C LEU A 123 -25.94 0.58 -2.17
N LYS A 124 -26.02 0.45 -0.84
CA LYS A 124 -25.05 1.07 0.09
C LYS A 124 -23.65 0.52 -0.12
N ALA A 125 -23.49 -0.79 -0.32
CA ALA A 125 -22.19 -1.41 -0.57
C ALA A 125 -21.59 -0.98 -1.91
N LEU A 126 -22.40 -0.94 -2.98
CA LEU A 126 -21.98 -0.44 -4.30
C LEU A 126 -21.57 1.04 -4.22
N GLY A 127 -22.39 1.88 -3.58
CA GLY A 127 -22.12 3.31 -3.42
C GLY A 127 -20.83 3.58 -2.62
N LYS A 128 -20.66 2.93 -1.45
CA LYS A 128 -19.40 3.01 -0.68
C LYS A 128 -18.20 2.50 -1.48
N GLY A 129 -18.40 1.45 -2.27
CA GLY A 129 -17.38 0.91 -3.16
C GLY A 129 -16.92 1.90 -4.24
N VAL A 130 -17.85 2.65 -4.84
CA VAL A 130 -17.52 3.69 -5.82
C VAL A 130 -16.70 4.80 -5.19
N LEU A 131 -17.11 5.29 -4.01
CA LEU A 131 -16.34 6.29 -3.25
C LEU A 131 -14.90 5.80 -2.97
N LYS A 132 -14.77 4.51 -2.67
CA LYS A 132 -13.48 3.87 -2.44
C LYS A 132 -12.63 3.74 -3.72
N ILE A 133 -13.23 3.55 -4.89
CA ILE A 133 -12.48 3.60 -6.16
C ILE A 133 -12.03 5.02 -6.45
N MET A 134 -12.89 6.02 -6.28
CA MET A 134 -12.55 7.43 -6.51
C MET A 134 -11.38 7.91 -5.64
N SER A 135 -11.38 7.52 -4.36
CA SER A 135 -10.34 7.94 -3.41
C SER A 135 -8.95 7.38 -3.74
N LYS A 136 -8.84 6.28 -4.50
CA LYS A 136 -7.55 5.72 -4.95
C LYS A 136 -6.75 6.72 -5.80
N MET A 137 -7.43 7.64 -6.47
CA MET A 137 -6.84 8.70 -7.30
C MET A 137 -6.98 10.08 -6.64
N GLY A 138 -7.45 10.17 -5.39
CA GLY A 138 -7.68 11.43 -4.70
C GLY A 138 -8.91 12.22 -5.17
N ILE A 139 -9.85 11.59 -5.91
CA ILE A 139 -11.05 12.28 -6.41
C ILE A 139 -12.13 12.28 -5.34
N SER A 140 -12.60 13.47 -4.94
CA SER A 140 -13.58 13.61 -3.85
C SER A 140 -15.04 13.74 -4.30
N THR A 141 -15.33 14.01 -5.58
CA THR A 141 -16.71 14.24 -6.06
C THR A 141 -17.08 13.37 -7.25
N VAL A 142 -18.29 12.82 -7.23
CA VAL A 142 -18.82 11.97 -8.32
C VAL A 142 -18.88 12.75 -9.63
N ALA A 143 -19.21 14.05 -9.57
CA ALA A 143 -19.24 14.92 -10.73
C ALA A 143 -17.88 15.04 -11.44
N SER A 144 -16.77 15.08 -10.69
CA SER A 144 -15.42 15.11 -11.28
C SER A 144 -14.98 13.75 -11.79
N TYR A 145 -15.49 12.66 -11.21
CA TYR A 145 -15.20 11.31 -11.64
C TYR A 145 -15.99 10.91 -12.91
N ALA A 146 -17.19 11.45 -13.08
CA ALA A 146 -18.05 11.14 -14.20
C ALA A 146 -17.44 11.59 -15.54
N GLY A 147 -17.18 10.65 -16.44
CA GLY A 147 -16.52 10.90 -17.72
C GLY A 147 -15.00 11.12 -17.64
N ALA A 148 -14.38 10.99 -16.46
CA ALA A 148 -12.94 11.20 -16.28
C ALA A 148 -12.06 10.08 -16.86
N GLN A 149 -12.65 8.90 -17.15
CA GLN A 149 -11.95 7.75 -17.73
C GLN A 149 -10.65 7.37 -16.97
N THR A 150 -10.70 7.32 -15.63
CA THR A 150 -9.56 6.94 -14.78
C THR A 150 -9.30 5.43 -14.80
N PHE A 151 -9.19 4.85 -16.00
CA PHE A 151 -9.04 3.43 -16.26
C PHE A 151 -8.01 3.20 -17.36
N GLU A 152 -7.44 2.00 -17.35
CA GLU A 152 -6.55 1.51 -18.40
C GLU A 152 -7.16 0.27 -19.04
N ALA A 153 -7.16 0.19 -20.37
CA ALA A 153 -7.71 -0.93 -21.11
C ALA A 153 -6.61 -1.93 -21.49
N ILE A 154 -6.64 -3.11 -20.88
CA ILE A 154 -5.70 -4.20 -21.17
C ILE A 154 -6.43 -5.25 -22.00
N GLY A 155 -5.98 -5.48 -23.24
CA GLY A 155 -6.54 -6.50 -24.12
C GLY A 155 -7.71 -6.04 -25.01
N LEU A 156 -7.95 -4.74 -25.18
CA LEU A 156 -8.91 -4.20 -26.14
C LEU A 156 -8.19 -3.61 -27.35
N ALA A 157 -8.68 -3.89 -28.57
CA ALA A 157 -8.07 -3.36 -29.78
C ALA A 157 -8.10 -1.82 -29.81
N GLN A 158 -7.02 -1.21 -30.32
CA GLN A 158 -6.93 0.26 -30.39
C GLN A 158 -8.08 0.87 -31.21
N ASN A 159 -8.51 0.23 -32.30
CA ASN A 159 -9.64 0.72 -33.10
C ASN A 159 -10.98 0.71 -32.34
N VAL A 160 -11.20 -0.25 -31.43
CA VAL A 160 -12.38 -0.29 -30.54
C VAL A 160 -12.29 0.84 -29.53
N VAL A 161 -11.12 1.05 -28.92
CA VAL A 161 -10.89 2.14 -27.97
C VAL A 161 -11.08 3.50 -28.64
N ASP A 162 -10.44 3.74 -29.78
CA ASP A 162 -10.55 5.00 -30.53
C ASP A 162 -12.00 5.33 -30.89
N GLN A 163 -12.78 4.30 -31.24
CA GLN A 163 -14.16 4.48 -31.67
C GLN A 163 -15.13 4.68 -30.49
N TYR A 164 -15.03 3.85 -29.46
CA TYR A 164 -16.04 3.71 -28.41
C TYR A 164 -15.60 4.15 -27.02
N PHE A 165 -14.31 4.25 -26.74
CA PHE A 165 -13.71 4.60 -25.45
C PHE A 165 -12.62 5.66 -25.64
N SER A 166 -12.87 6.64 -26.52
CA SER A 166 -11.85 7.59 -26.97
C SER A 166 -11.21 8.31 -25.79
N GLY A 167 -9.88 8.25 -25.67
CA GLY A 167 -9.11 8.83 -24.55
C GLY A 167 -8.52 7.81 -23.59
N THR A 168 -9.05 6.58 -23.56
CA THR A 168 -8.52 5.50 -22.71
C THR A 168 -7.19 4.96 -23.25
N HIS A 169 -6.22 4.75 -22.38
CA HIS A 169 -4.95 4.12 -22.73
C HIS A 169 -5.12 2.61 -22.97
N SER A 170 -4.58 2.08 -24.07
CA SER A 170 -4.51 0.64 -24.33
C SER A 170 -3.13 0.24 -24.87
N PRO A 171 -2.18 -0.13 -23.99
CA PRO A 171 -0.77 -0.25 -24.37
C PRO A 171 -0.51 -1.40 -25.36
N MET A 172 -1.34 -2.44 -25.29
CA MET A 172 -1.09 -3.71 -25.97
C MET A 172 -2.11 -4.07 -27.04
N GLY A 173 -3.13 -3.24 -27.31
CA GLY A 173 -4.24 -3.62 -28.17
C GLY A 173 -4.97 -4.89 -27.67
N GLY A 174 -5.60 -5.63 -28.58
CA GLY A 174 -6.27 -6.90 -28.27
C GLY A 174 -7.57 -7.09 -29.03
N VAL A 175 -8.63 -7.48 -28.31
CA VAL A 175 -9.85 -7.99 -28.94
C VAL A 175 -10.68 -6.90 -29.62
N GLY A 176 -11.18 -7.22 -30.81
CA GLY A 176 -12.08 -6.37 -31.60
C GLY A 176 -13.56 -6.58 -31.29
N LEU A 177 -14.42 -5.86 -32.02
CA LEU A 177 -15.89 -6.01 -31.89
C LEU A 177 -16.38 -7.42 -32.22
N ASN A 178 -15.76 -8.11 -33.17
CA ASN A 178 -16.09 -9.49 -33.52
C ASN A 178 -16.02 -10.44 -32.32
N VAL A 179 -14.96 -10.35 -31.51
CA VAL A 179 -14.79 -11.20 -30.33
C VAL A 179 -15.80 -10.80 -29.25
N ILE A 180 -15.99 -9.49 -29.03
CA ILE A 180 -16.98 -8.97 -28.06
C ILE A 180 -18.39 -9.47 -28.41
N SER A 181 -18.78 -9.39 -29.70
CA SER A 181 -20.09 -9.87 -30.16
C SER A 181 -20.22 -11.38 -30.02
N GLN A 182 -19.17 -12.14 -30.36
CA GLN A 182 -19.16 -13.60 -30.21
C GLN A 182 -19.32 -14.03 -28.75
N GLU A 183 -18.64 -13.37 -27.80
CA GLU A 183 -18.82 -13.68 -26.37
C GLU A 183 -20.21 -13.33 -25.87
N ALA A 184 -20.79 -12.22 -26.31
CA ALA A 184 -22.17 -11.86 -25.98
C ALA A 184 -23.16 -12.92 -26.52
N MET A 185 -22.97 -13.38 -27.76
CA MET A 185 -23.80 -14.44 -28.35
C MET A 185 -23.60 -15.78 -27.65
N ALA A 186 -22.37 -16.14 -27.26
CA ALA A 186 -22.09 -17.40 -26.58
C ALA A 186 -22.80 -17.50 -25.22
N ARG A 187 -22.83 -16.40 -24.44
CA ARG A 187 -23.58 -16.35 -23.17
C ARG A 187 -25.09 -16.43 -23.43
N HIS A 188 -25.57 -15.75 -24.47
CA HIS A 188 -26.98 -15.77 -24.86
C HIS A 188 -27.44 -17.16 -25.31
N ALA A 189 -26.68 -17.83 -26.18
CA ALA A 189 -26.97 -19.19 -26.64
C ALA A 189 -26.92 -20.22 -25.50
N LYS A 190 -26.10 -19.98 -24.47
CA LYS A 190 -26.10 -20.79 -23.24
C LYS A 190 -27.38 -20.60 -22.42
N ALA A 191 -27.90 -19.39 -22.34
CA ALA A 191 -29.14 -19.07 -21.64
C ALA A 191 -30.41 -19.47 -22.43
N TYR A 192 -30.32 -19.49 -23.76
CA TYR A 192 -31.42 -19.85 -24.67
C TYR A 192 -30.95 -20.89 -25.70
N PRO A 193 -30.87 -22.18 -25.32
CA PRO A 193 -30.42 -23.23 -26.23
C PRO A 193 -31.39 -23.47 -27.40
N GLU A 194 -30.86 -23.68 -28.61
CA GLU A 194 -31.65 -23.79 -29.86
C GLU A 194 -32.62 -24.98 -29.88
N ASP A 195 -32.31 -26.06 -29.16
CA ASP A 195 -33.13 -27.26 -29.10
C ASP A 195 -34.32 -27.15 -28.12
N GLY A 196 -34.44 -26.02 -27.41
CA GLY A 196 -35.45 -25.78 -26.38
C GLY A 196 -35.38 -26.76 -25.20
N ASN A 197 -34.34 -27.59 -25.14
CA ASN A 197 -34.19 -28.67 -24.19
C ASN A 197 -33.37 -28.16 -23.00
N ASP A 198 -34.08 -27.62 -22.02
CA ASP A 198 -33.51 -27.23 -20.73
C ASP A 198 -33.29 -28.47 -19.83
N MET A 199 -32.57 -29.48 -20.35
CA MET A 199 -32.36 -30.80 -19.76
C MET A 199 -31.74 -30.71 -18.36
N GLY A 200 -32.55 -30.42 -17.34
CA GLY A 200 -32.20 -30.41 -15.92
C GLY A 200 -31.04 -29.49 -15.52
N ARG A 201 -30.64 -28.54 -16.37
CA ARG A 201 -29.63 -27.50 -16.08
C ARG A 201 -30.27 -26.18 -15.61
N GLY A 202 -31.60 -26.11 -15.64
CA GLY A 202 -32.41 -24.89 -15.57
C GLY A 202 -32.48 -24.14 -14.22
N GLU A 203 -31.60 -24.38 -13.25
CA GLU A 203 -31.60 -23.62 -11.99
C GLU A 203 -30.21 -23.18 -11.48
N ASP A 204 -29.11 -23.80 -11.94
CA ASP A 204 -27.79 -23.57 -11.34
C ASP A 204 -26.81 -22.83 -12.27
N LEU A 205 -26.22 -21.74 -11.77
CA LEU A 205 -25.08 -21.06 -12.39
C LEU A 205 -23.83 -21.94 -12.35
N ASP A 206 -22.87 -21.69 -13.26
CA ASP A 206 -21.55 -22.33 -13.16
C ASP A 206 -20.91 -22.03 -11.80
N VAL A 207 -20.25 -23.03 -11.20
CA VAL A 207 -19.56 -22.92 -9.89
C VAL A 207 -18.52 -21.78 -9.86
N GLY A 208 -17.98 -21.41 -11.02
CA GLY A 208 -16.94 -20.40 -11.17
C GLY A 208 -15.59 -20.86 -10.62
N GLY A 209 -14.73 -19.90 -10.29
CA GLY A 209 -13.41 -20.19 -9.71
C GLY A 209 -12.41 -19.06 -9.85
N GLU A 210 -12.87 -17.84 -10.10
CA GLU A 210 -12.04 -16.67 -10.38
C GLU A 210 -11.28 -16.24 -9.12
N TYR A 211 -11.92 -16.31 -7.95
CA TYR A 211 -11.34 -15.85 -6.68
C TYR A 211 -10.61 -16.96 -5.92
N GLN A 212 -11.05 -18.21 -6.08
CA GLN A 212 -10.46 -19.38 -5.45
C GLN A 212 -10.44 -20.54 -6.43
N TRP A 213 -9.35 -21.31 -6.44
CA TRP A 213 -9.23 -22.46 -7.31
C TRP A 213 -10.35 -23.47 -7.06
N ARG A 214 -10.97 -23.93 -8.14
CA ARG A 214 -11.93 -25.02 -8.21
C ARG A 214 -11.49 -25.96 -9.32
N ARG A 215 -11.79 -27.25 -9.18
CA ARG A 215 -11.37 -28.28 -10.15
C ARG A 215 -11.94 -28.02 -11.55
N GLU A 216 -13.18 -27.55 -11.61
CA GLU A 216 -13.92 -27.23 -12.84
C GLU A 216 -13.89 -25.74 -13.20
N GLY A 217 -13.18 -24.92 -12.41
CA GLY A 217 -13.09 -23.48 -12.60
C GLY A 217 -11.95 -23.05 -13.54
N PRO A 218 -11.77 -21.73 -13.74
CA PRO A 218 -10.65 -21.18 -14.49
C PRO A 218 -9.29 -21.62 -13.93
N PRO A 219 -8.25 -21.72 -14.78
CA PRO A 219 -6.90 -22.09 -14.33
C PRO A 219 -6.27 -21.06 -13.38
N HIS A 220 -5.48 -21.53 -12.41
CA HIS A 220 -4.65 -20.71 -11.52
C HIS A 220 -3.19 -21.17 -11.61
N LEU A 221 -2.25 -20.22 -11.56
CA LEU A 221 -0.81 -20.52 -11.54
C LEU A 221 -0.39 -21.43 -10.37
N PHE A 222 -1.06 -21.30 -9.22
CA PHE A 222 -0.95 -22.25 -8.12
C PHE A 222 -2.21 -23.12 -8.07
N ASN A 223 -1.98 -24.41 -8.21
CA ASN A 223 -2.97 -25.46 -8.06
C ASN A 223 -2.38 -26.59 -7.16
N PRO A 224 -3.20 -27.55 -6.70
CA PRO A 224 -2.73 -28.59 -5.78
C PRO A 224 -1.48 -29.36 -6.25
N GLU A 225 -1.36 -29.61 -7.55
CA GLU A 225 -0.23 -30.36 -8.12
C GLU A 225 1.07 -29.54 -8.08
N THR A 226 1.02 -28.28 -8.55
CA THR A 226 2.18 -27.37 -8.53
C THR A 226 2.65 -27.09 -7.09
N ILE A 227 1.72 -26.94 -6.14
CA ILE A 227 2.01 -26.76 -4.71
C ILE A 227 2.75 -27.98 -4.17
N PHE A 228 2.23 -29.18 -4.43
CA PHE A 228 2.84 -30.43 -3.98
C PHE A 228 4.26 -30.60 -4.53
N LYS A 229 4.45 -30.42 -5.85
CA LYS A 229 5.78 -30.55 -6.49
C LYS A 229 6.79 -29.56 -5.91
N LEU A 230 6.38 -28.29 -5.74
CA LEU A 230 7.24 -27.27 -5.14
C LEU A 230 7.67 -27.66 -3.71
N GLN A 231 6.70 -27.96 -2.83
CA GLN A 231 6.99 -28.35 -1.45
C GLN A 231 7.84 -29.63 -1.37
N HIS A 232 7.55 -30.63 -2.20
CA HIS A 232 8.28 -31.89 -2.19
C HIS A 232 9.72 -31.71 -2.68
N SER A 233 9.93 -30.95 -3.76
CA SER A 233 11.26 -30.70 -4.32
C SER A 233 12.19 -29.99 -3.34
N THR A 234 11.69 -28.99 -2.61
CA THR A 234 12.51 -28.22 -1.67
C THR A 234 12.74 -28.95 -0.35
N ARG A 235 11.79 -29.75 0.12
CA ARG A 235 11.96 -30.61 1.31
C ARG A 235 12.95 -31.75 1.09
N SER A 236 12.89 -32.38 -0.08
CA SER A 236 13.76 -33.51 -0.43
C SER A 236 15.07 -33.09 -1.10
N ARG A 237 15.28 -31.77 -1.31
CA ARG A 237 16.39 -31.18 -2.07
C ARG A 237 16.59 -31.86 -3.45
N ARG A 238 15.49 -32.04 -4.17
CA ARG A 238 15.43 -32.70 -5.49
C ARG A 238 15.18 -31.70 -6.62
N TYR A 239 16.26 -31.27 -7.26
CA TYR A 239 16.20 -30.31 -8.37
C TYR A 239 15.45 -30.83 -9.59
N ASP A 240 15.51 -32.14 -9.88
CA ASP A 240 14.75 -32.76 -10.96
C ASP A 240 13.22 -32.64 -10.79
N ILE A 241 12.72 -32.74 -9.55
CA ILE A 241 11.31 -32.51 -9.24
C ILE A 241 10.99 -31.00 -9.32
N PHE A 242 11.93 -30.14 -8.94
CA PHE A 242 11.78 -28.70 -9.11
C PHE A 242 11.63 -28.32 -10.59
N LYS A 243 12.41 -28.93 -11.51
CA LYS A 243 12.24 -28.72 -12.95
C LYS A 243 10.88 -29.20 -13.46
N GLN A 244 10.31 -30.27 -12.89
CA GLN A 244 8.94 -30.67 -13.22
C GLN A 244 7.90 -29.63 -12.74
N TYR A 245 8.13 -29.01 -11.58
CA TYR A 245 7.33 -27.89 -11.08
C TYR A 245 7.42 -26.68 -12.01
N THR A 246 8.64 -26.20 -12.32
CA THR A 246 8.84 -25.01 -13.17
C THR A 246 8.27 -25.22 -14.55
N LYS A 247 8.52 -26.40 -15.16
CA LYS A 247 7.89 -26.80 -16.43
C LYS A 247 6.35 -26.76 -16.36
N SER A 248 5.74 -27.25 -15.27
CA SER A 248 4.27 -27.23 -15.14
C SER A 248 3.72 -25.80 -15.04
N VAL A 249 4.46 -24.87 -14.42
CA VAL A 249 4.10 -23.45 -14.31
C VAL A 249 4.30 -22.73 -15.64
N ASP A 250 5.42 -22.98 -16.32
CA ASP A 250 5.77 -22.36 -17.60
C ASP A 250 4.84 -22.85 -18.72
N ASP A 251 4.58 -24.16 -18.81
CA ASP A 251 3.65 -24.75 -19.79
C ASP A 251 2.19 -24.27 -19.54
N GLN A 252 1.79 -24.02 -18.28
CA GLN A 252 0.48 -23.42 -17.97
C GLN A 252 0.39 -21.96 -18.40
N SER A 253 1.51 -21.23 -18.39
CA SER A 253 1.56 -19.84 -18.83
C SER A 253 1.30 -19.72 -20.34
N GLU A 254 1.50 -20.79 -21.10
CA GLU A 254 1.11 -20.90 -22.52
C GLU A 254 -0.41 -20.90 -22.74
N ARG A 255 -1.22 -21.09 -21.69
CA ARG A 255 -2.68 -20.96 -21.72
C ARG A 255 -3.17 -19.52 -21.50
N LEU A 256 -2.34 -18.53 -21.83
CA LEU A 256 -2.64 -17.10 -21.73
C LEU A 256 -2.94 -16.60 -20.31
N LEU A 257 -2.26 -17.16 -19.30
CA LEU A 257 -2.43 -16.74 -17.90
C LEU A 257 -1.68 -15.45 -17.56
N THR A 258 -0.54 -15.19 -18.21
CA THR A 258 0.36 -14.07 -17.94
C THR A 258 1.00 -13.56 -19.23
N LEU A 259 1.44 -12.30 -19.26
CA LEU A 259 2.12 -11.73 -20.44
C LEU A 259 3.47 -12.40 -20.71
N ARG A 260 4.26 -12.66 -19.67
CA ARG A 260 5.53 -13.43 -19.80
C ARG A 260 5.36 -14.87 -20.27
N GLY A 261 4.15 -15.44 -20.19
CA GLY A 261 3.82 -16.72 -20.81
C GLY A 261 3.83 -16.66 -22.35
N LEU A 262 3.67 -15.46 -22.91
CA LEU A 262 3.69 -15.19 -24.35
C LEU A 262 5.09 -14.89 -24.90
N MET A 263 6.03 -14.52 -24.03
CA MET A 263 7.43 -14.23 -24.36
C MET A 263 8.20 -15.53 -24.55
N LYS A 264 8.97 -15.68 -25.62
CA LYS A 264 9.93 -16.77 -25.79
C LYS A 264 11.34 -16.22 -25.58
N LEU A 265 12.21 -17.01 -24.96
CA LEU A 265 13.63 -16.68 -24.90
C LEU A 265 14.26 -16.99 -26.27
N ASP A 266 14.94 -16.02 -26.86
CA ASP A 266 15.57 -16.14 -28.18
C ASP A 266 17.10 -16.18 -28.06
N ALA A 267 17.68 -17.34 -28.36
CA ALA A 267 19.12 -17.59 -28.27
C ALA A 267 19.82 -17.20 -29.58
N GLN A 268 19.89 -15.89 -29.86
CA GLN A 268 20.63 -15.37 -31.02
C GLN A 268 22.16 -15.42 -30.83
N ARG A 269 22.62 -15.56 -29.60
CA ARG A 269 24.05 -15.65 -29.23
C ARG A 269 24.49 -17.11 -29.13
N GLN A 270 25.79 -17.34 -29.26
CA GLN A 270 26.36 -18.67 -29.01
C GLN A 270 26.28 -18.99 -27.52
N SER A 271 25.70 -20.15 -27.18
CA SER A 271 25.63 -20.65 -25.80
C SER A 271 27.02 -20.76 -25.19
N VAL A 272 27.13 -20.49 -23.88
CA VAL A 272 28.38 -20.62 -23.12
C VAL A 272 28.32 -21.85 -22.18
N PRO A 273 29.47 -22.44 -21.82
CA PRO A 273 29.50 -23.50 -20.80
C PRO A 273 28.94 -23.00 -19.46
N LEU A 274 28.12 -23.81 -18.79
CA LEU A 274 27.55 -23.48 -17.48
C LEU A 274 28.61 -23.15 -16.41
N SER A 275 29.83 -23.68 -16.55
CA SER A 275 30.96 -23.37 -15.67
C SER A 275 31.49 -21.94 -15.81
N GLU A 276 31.22 -21.25 -16.92
CA GLU A 276 31.58 -19.85 -17.14
C GLU A 276 30.53 -18.88 -16.58
N VAL A 277 29.31 -19.37 -16.28
CA VAL A 277 28.23 -18.56 -15.73
C VAL A 277 28.45 -18.34 -14.23
N GLU A 278 28.23 -17.11 -13.78
CA GLU A 278 28.35 -16.70 -12.37
C GLU A 278 27.69 -17.72 -11.42
N PRO A 279 28.28 -17.95 -10.22
CA PRO A 279 27.80 -18.99 -9.33
C PRO A 279 26.47 -18.61 -8.68
N VAL A 280 25.75 -19.63 -8.20
CA VAL A 280 24.48 -19.47 -7.45
C VAL A 280 24.60 -18.45 -6.32
N SER A 281 25.74 -18.43 -5.62
CA SER A 281 26.01 -17.54 -4.49
C SER A 281 25.99 -16.05 -4.85
N GLU A 282 26.21 -15.67 -6.11
CA GLU A 282 26.11 -14.28 -6.56
C GLU A 282 24.68 -13.93 -7.02
N ILE A 283 24.00 -14.86 -7.70
CA ILE A 283 22.63 -14.66 -8.17
C ILE A 283 21.65 -14.48 -7.00
N VAL A 284 21.76 -15.30 -5.95
CA VAL A 284 20.84 -15.25 -4.79
C VAL A 284 20.88 -13.93 -4.03
N LYS A 285 21.97 -13.16 -4.11
CA LYS A 285 22.07 -11.82 -3.51
C LYS A 285 21.10 -10.82 -4.14
N ARG A 286 20.64 -11.10 -5.36
CA ARG A 286 19.64 -10.29 -6.07
C ARG A 286 18.21 -10.71 -5.74
N PHE A 287 18.03 -11.77 -4.96
CA PHE A 287 16.71 -12.26 -4.56
C PHE A 287 16.30 -11.66 -3.22
N ASN A 288 15.03 -11.26 -3.17
CA ASN A 288 14.41 -10.68 -2.00
C ASN A 288 13.13 -11.44 -1.67
N THR A 289 12.84 -11.70 -0.39
CA THR A 289 11.47 -12.09 -0.02
C THR A 289 10.57 -10.86 0.02
N GLY A 290 9.34 -11.01 -0.47
CA GLY A 290 8.37 -9.91 -0.56
C GLY A 290 8.01 -9.36 0.82
N ALA A 291 7.62 -8.08 0.84
CA ALA A 291 7.21 -7.36 2.03
C ALA A 291 5.91 -7.93 2.62
N MET A 292 6.01 -8.81 3.61
CA MET A 292 4.89 -9.50 4.26
C MET A 292 4.92 -9.20 5.75
N SER A 293 3.92 -8.48 6.25
CA SER A 293 3.94 -7.97 7.63
C SER A 293 3.82 -9.09 8.65
N TYR A 294 4.62 -9.01 9.72
CA TYR A 294 4.28 -9.66 10.99
C TYR A 294 2.87 -9.21 11.45
N GLY A 295 2.09 -10.14 11.98
CA GLY A 295 0.63 -10.00 12.18
C GLY A 295 -0.16 -10.59 11.01
N SER A 296 0.17 -10.27 9.76
CA SER A 296 -0.44 -10.95 8.61
C SER A 296 0.04 -12.39 8.49
N ILE A 297 1.35 -12.60 8.61
CA ILE A 297 1.97 -13.92 8.76
C ILE A 297 2.43 -14.12 10.20
N SER A 298 2.54 -15.38 10.61
CA SER A 298 3.01 -15.78 11.93
C SER A 298 4.47 -15.37 12.14
N GLN A 299 4.89 -15.31 13.40
CA GLN A 299 6.29 -15.03 13.74
C GLN A 299 7.22 -16.08 13.14
N GLU A 300 6.80 -17.35 13.23
CA GLU A 300 7.56 -18.51 12.77
C GLU A 300 7.81 -18.43 11.25
N ALA A 301 6.77 -18.10 10.46
CA ALA A 301 6.91 -17.92 9.02
C ALA A 301 7.79 -16.71 8.69
N HIS A 302 7.64 -15.60 9.42
CA HIS A 302 8.40 -14.37 9.18
C HIS A 302 9.90 -14.54 9.48
N GLU A 303 10.24 -15.15 10.62
CA GLU A 303 11.61 -15.44 11.01
C GLU A 303 12.25 -16.50 10.10
N THR A 304 11.51 -17.56 9.73
CA THR A 304 12.00 -18.58 8.79
C THR A 304 12.50 -17.97 7.47
N LEU A 305 11.74 -17.00 6.93
CA LEU A 305 12.14 -16.30 5.71
C LEU A 305 13.39 -15.44 5.93
N ALA A 306 13.49 -14.74 7.05
CA ALA A 306 14.66 -13.91 7.33
C ALA A 306 15.93 -14.75 7.53
N ILE A 307 15.85 -15.82 8.32
CA ILE A 307 16.96 -16.75 8.53
C ILE A 307 17.46 -17.31 7.20
N ALA A 308 16.55 -17.76 6.33
CA ALA A 308 16.92 -18.30 5.02
C ALA A 308 17.63 -17.25 4.14
N MET A 309 17.09 -16.04 4.06
CA MET A 309 17.69 -14.99 3.22
C MET A 309 19.03 -14.50 3.76
N ASN A 310 19.17 -14.36 5.08
CA ASN A 310 20.42 -13.96 5.71
C ASN A 310 21.53 -15.01 5.50
N ARG A 311 21.20 -16.30 5.56
CA ARG A 311 22.13 -17.40 5.21
C ARG A 311 22.60 -17.35 3.76
N LEU A 312 21.71 -16.98 2.85
CA LEU A 312 22.01 -16.85 1.41
C LEU A 312 22.78 -15.57 1.04
N GLY A 313 22.80 -14.56 1.92
CA GLY A 313 23.24 -13.22 1.55
C GLY A 313 22.25 -12.46 0.64
N GLY A 314 21.04 -12.99 0.47
CA GLY A 314 19.90 -12.25 -0.10
C GLY A 314 19.25 -11.39 0.98
N ARG A 315 18.02 -10.91 0.74
CA ARG A 315 17.34 -10.02 1.69
C ARG A 315 15.91 -10.42 1.97
N SER A 316 15.50 -10.33 3.23
CA SER A 316 14.09 -10.42 3.62
C SER A 316 13.52 -9.05 3.98
N ASN A 317 12.20 -8.91 3.91
CA ASN A 317 11.52 -7.64 4.14
C ASN A 317 10.48 -7.75 5.26
N THR A 318 10.45 -6.77 6.16
CA THR A 318 9.52 -6.76 7.30
C THR A 318 8.05 -6.70 6.93
N GLY A 319 7.72 -6.13 5.77
CA GLY A 319 6.39 -5.57 5.54
C GLY A 319 6.06 -4.44 6.52
N GLU A 320 4.79 -4.05 6.56
CA GLU A 320 4.29 -2.89 7.33
C GLU A 320 4.05 -3.18 8.82
N GLY A 321 4.57 -4.29 9.35
CA GLY A 321 4.16 -4.82 10.66
C GLY A 321 5.04 -4.39 11.83
N GLY A 322 6.10 -3.63 11.60
CA GLY A 322 7.19 -3.46 12.56
C GLY A 322 8.06 -4.73 12.68
N GLU A 323 9.08 -4.66 13.53
CA GLU A 323 9.90 -5.80 13.92
C GLU A 323 10.33 -5.61 15.38
N HIS A 324 10.17 -6.65 16.19
CA HIS A 324 10.43 -6.59 17.63
C HIS A 324 11.90 -6.18 17.92
N PRO A 325 12.18 -5.30 18.90
CA PRO A 325 13.53 -4.79 19.16
C PRO A 325 14.61 -5.85 19.36
N GLN A 326 14.31 -6.96 20.05
CA GLN A 326 15.27 -8.05 20.24
C GLN A 326 15.72 -8.70 18.93
N ARG A 327 14.86 -8.70 17.90
CA ARG A 327 15.19 -9.23 16.58
C ARG A 327 16.06 -8.26 15.77
N LEU A 328 15.99 -6.95 16.04
CA LEU A 328 16.82 -5.94 15.35
C LEU A 328 18.32 -6.09 15.66
N ILE A 329 18.66 -6.67 16.81
CA ILE A 329 20.04 -6.92 17.23
C ILE A 329 20.53 -8.35 16.96
N ASP A 330 19.68 -9.20 16.39
CA ASP A 330 19.99 -10.58 16.03
C ASP A 330 20.23 -10.70 14.52
N PRO A 331 21.48 -10.78 14.05
CA PRO A 331 21.79 -10.81 12.61
C PRO A 331 21.23 -12.03 11.88
N GLU A 332 20.95 -13.14 12.56
CA GLU A 332 20.39 -14.33 11.93
C GLU A 332 18.91 -14.13 11.64
N ARG A 333 18.16 -13.55 12.58
CA ARG A 333 16.70 -13.41 12.47
C ARG A 333 16.25 -12.07 11.87
N ARG A 334 17.05 -11.01 11.96
CA ARG A 334 16.68 -9.66 11.49
C ARG A 334 16.34 -9.62 10.01
N SER A 335 15.29 -8.88 9.64
CA SER A 335 15.04 -8.60 8.22
C SER A 335 15.99 -7.53 7.68
N ALA A 336 16.62 -7.77 6.54
CA ALA A 336 17.54 -6.81 5.93
C ALA A 336 16.82 -5.54 5.39
N ILE A 337 15.60 -5.70 4.86
CA ILE A 337 14.77 -4.60 4.35
C ILE A 337 13.70 -4.25 5.40
N LYS A 338 13.61 -2.97 5.71
CA LYS A 338 12.69 -2.39 6.69
C LYS A 338 11.73 -1.46 5.96
N GLN A 339 10.44 -1.75 5.97
CA GLN A 339 9.43 -1.01 5.24
C GLN A 339 8.86 0.16 6.06
N VAL A 340 8.81 1.33 5.43
CA VAL A 340 8.15 2.54 5.93
C VAL A 340 6.89 2.75 5.10
N ALA A 341 5.73 2.53 5.72
CA ALA A 341 4.41 2.62 5.10
C ALA A 341 3.51 3.62 5.83
N SER A 342 2.35 3.96 5.26
CA SER A 342 1.44 5.01 5.76
C SER A 342 1.00 4.88 7.23
N GLY A 343 0.92 3.66 7.76
CA GLY A 343 0.58 3.44 9.17
C GLY A 343 1.73 3.74 10.16
N ARG A 344 2.98 3.81 9.68
CA ARG A 344 4.21 3.95 10.49
C ARG A 344 4.33 2.95 11.66
N PHE A 345 3.69 1.79 11.55
CA PHE A 345 3.73 0.77 12.60
C PHE A 345 5.16 0.27 12.85
N GLY A 346 5.60 0.39 14.10
CA GLY A 346 6.94 -0.05 14.55
C GLY A 346 8.10 0.71 13.92
N VAL A 347 7.87 1.87 13.29
CA VAL A 347 8.92 2.68 12.67
C VAL A 347 9.56 3.59 13.73
N THR A 348 10.62 3.09 14.35
CA THR A 348 11.40 3.77 15.39
C THR A 348 12.83 4.07 14.92
N SER A 349 13.58 4.90 15.65
CA SER A 349 15.02 5.11 15.39
C SER A 349 15.80 3.79 15.34
N GLN A 350 15.50 2.85 16.25
CA GLN A 350 16.12 1.52 16.30
C GLN A 350 15.81 0.72 15.03
N TYR A 351 14.54 0.70 14.63
CA TYR A 351 14.07 -0.01 13.46
C TYR A 351 14.76 0.47 12.18
N LEU A 352 14.89 1.80 12.02
CA LEU A 352 15.52 2.43 10.86
C LEU A 352 17.04 2.21 10.83
N THR A 353 17.70 2.34 11.99
CA THR A 353 19.16 2.19 12.13
C THR A 353 19.64 0.77 11.81
N HIS A 354 18.83 -0.26 12.11
CA HIS A 354 19.19 -1.66 11.88
C HIS A 354 18.74 -2.20 10.52
N ALA A 355 18.53 -1.33 9.53
CA ALA A 355 18.20 -1.68 8.16
C ALA A 355 19.44 -1.72 7.25
N ASN A 356 19.46 -2.64 6.29
CA ASN A 356 20.33 -2.54 5.12
C ASN A 356 19.65 -1.68 4.04
N ASP A 357 18.34 -1.90 3.86
CA ASP A 357 17.51 -1.13 2.93
C ASP A 357 16.25 -0.62 3.65
N LEU A 358 15.89 0.64 3.39
CA LEU A 358 14.67 1.27 3.85
C LEU A 358 13.69 1.37 2.68
N GLN A 359 12.51 0.76 2.77
CA GLN A 359 11.54 0.74 1.68
C GLN A 359 10.33 1.61 1.97
N ILE A 360 10.20 2.73 1.25
CA ILE A 360 8.97 3.53 1.19
C ILE A 360 7.94 2.75 0.38
N LYS A 361 6.82 2.41 1.00
CA LYS A 361 5.73 1.69 0.33
C LYS A 361 4.64 2.64 -0.14
N MET A 362 4.76 3.12 -1.38
CA MET A 362 3.69 3.93 -1.99
C MET A 362 2.43 3.09 -2.26
N ALA A 363 2.61 1.86 -2.74
CA ALA A 363 1.50 0.96 -3.04
C ALA A 363 1.92 -0.52 -3.04
N GLN A 364 0.95 -1.41 -3.19
CA GLN A 364 1.16 -2.83 -3.47
C GLN A 364 0.19 -3.32 -4.53
N GLY A 365 0.61 -4.29 -5.35
CA GLY A 365 -0.17 -4.78 -6.50
C GLY A 365 -1.58 -5.27 -6.17
N ALA A 366 -1.79 -5.88 -5.00
CA ALA A 366 -3.10 -6.43 -4.62
C ALA A 366 -4.16 -5.38 -4.25
N LYS A 367 -3.74 -4.14 -3.98
CA LYS A 367 -4.62 -3.01 -3.60
C LYS A 367 -3.93 -1.65 -3.79
N PRO A 368 -3.63 -1.25 -5.02
CA PRO A 368 -3.12 0.08 -5.30
C PRO A 368 -4.15 1.15 -4.90
N GLY A 369 -3.67 2.28 -4.38
CA GLY A 369 -4.50 3.39 -3.91
C GLY A 369 -5.17 3.15 -2.55
N GLU A 370 -4.76 2.11 -1.81
CA GLU A 370 -5.29 1.80 -0.47
C GLU A 370 -4.17 1.46 0.52
N GLY A 371 -4.47 1.60 1.82
CA GLY A 371 -3.57 1.24 2.90
C GLY A 371 -3.54 -0.26 3.26
N GLY A 372 -2.56 -0.62 4.08
CA GLY A 372 -2.49 -1.91 4.78
C GLY A 372 -3.76 -2.21 5.59
N GLN A 373 -4.06 -3.50 5.75
CA GLN A 373 -5.22 -3.96 6.54
C GLN A 373 -4.80 -5.15 7.39
N LEU A 374 -5.05 -5.08 8.70
CA LEU A 374 -4.95 -6.20 9.62
C LEU A 374 -6.23 -6.23 10.47
N MET A 375 -6.96 -7.34 10.38
CA MET A 375 -8.22 -7.51 11.12
C MET A 375 -7.96 -7.64 12.61
N GLY A 376 -8.84 -7.08 13.45
CA GLY A 376 -8.70 -7.04 14.92
C GLY A 376 -8.45 -8.39 15.57
N LYS A 377 -9.06 -9.46 15.03
CA LYS A 377 -8.83 -10.86 15.44
C LYS A 377 -7.38 -11.35 15.27
N LYS A 378 -6.54 -10.62 14.54
CA LYS A 378 -5.11 -10.88 14.36
C LYS A 378 -4.23 -9.89 15.12
N VAL A 379 -4.82 -8.92 15.83
CA VAL A 379 -4.10 -7.91 16.62
C VAL A 379 -4.03 -8.39 18.05
N TYR A 380 -3.36 -9.53 18.24
CA TYR A 380 -3.04 -10.08 19.55
C TYR A 380 -2.10 -9.14 20.32
N PRO A 381 -1.99 -9.26 21.66
CA PRO A 381 -1.16 -8.38 22.48
C PRO A 381 0.27 -8.18 21.94
N TRP A 382 0.96 -9.26 21.54
CA TRP A 382 2.31 -9.19 20.97
C TRP A 382 2.38 -8.50 19.59
N VAL A 383 1.32 -8.58 18.78
CA VAL A 383 1.22 -7.85 17.51
C VAL A 383 0.96 -6.37 17.78
N ALA A 384 0.08 -6.07 18.73
CA ALA A 384 -0.26 -4.73 19.14
C ALA A 384 0.96 -4.00 19.73
N GLU A 385 1.74 -4.69 20.55
CA GLU A 385 3.01 -4.20 21.11
C GLU A 385 3.99 -3.80 20.00
N THR A 386 4.27 -4.71 19.04
CA THR A 386 5.21 -4.44 17.94
C THR A 386 4.77 -3.25 17.06
N ARG A 387 3.46 -2.97 17.02
CA ARG A 387 2.87 -1.90 16.22
C ARG A 387 2.58 -0.62 17.02
N HIS A 388 2.77 -0.63 18.35
CA HIS A 388 2.34 0.44 19.25
C HIS A 388 0.86 0.80 19.04
N SER A 389 0.00 -0.23 19.09
CA SER A 389 -1.44 -0.13 18.88
C SER A 389 -2.24 -0.85 19.98
N THR A 390 -3.57 -0.81 19.89
CA THR A 390 -4.49 -1.43 20.85
C THR A 390 -4.81 -2.88 20.45
N PRO A 391 -4.71 -3.85 21.38
CA PRO A 391 -5.14 -5.23 21.14
C PRO A 391 -6.61 -5.33 20.71
N GLY A 392 -6.92 -6.28 19.82
CA GLY A 392 -8.29 -6.56 19.36
C GLY A 392 -8.87 -5.56 18.35
N VAL A 393 -8.25 -4.39 18.19
CA VAL A 393 -8.73 -3.34 17.29
C VAL A 393 -8.17 -3.51 15.88
N SER A 394 -9.02 -3.43 14.86
CA SER A 394 -8.59 -3.56 13.46
C SER A 394 -7.70 -2.39 13.03
N LEU A 395 -6.60 -2.69 12.34
CA LEU A 395 -5.64 -1.70 11.84
C LEU A 395 -5.82 -1.51 10.33
N VAL A 396 -6.53 -0.45 9.96
CA VAL A 396 -6.63 0.02 8.57
C VAL A 396 -5.71 1.22 8.44
N SER A 397 -4.63 1.07 7.67
CA SER A 397 -3.70 2.18 7.46
C SER A 397 -4.34 3.25 6.57
N PRO A 398 -3.96 4.53 6.73
CA PRO A 398 -4.34 5.58 5.78
C PRO A 398 -3.94 5.17 4.35
N PRO A 399 -4.75 5.49 3.32
CA PRO A 399 -4.33 5.25 1.94
C PRO A 399 -3.05 6.02 1.55
N PRO A 400 -2.93 7.34 1.82
CA PRO A 400 -1.69 8.07 1.54
C PRO A 400 -0.69 7.98 2.69
N HIS A 401 0.57 8.21 2.38
CA HIS A 401 1.53 8.71 3.36
C HIS A 401 1.19 10.18 3.64
N HIS A 402 0.95 10.55 4.90
CA HIS A 402 0.58 11.94 5.22
C HIS A 402 1.76 12.92 5.10
N ASP A 403 2.98 12.41 4.92
CA ASP A 403 4.19 13.16 4.58
C ASP A 403 4.61 12.99 3.12
N ILE A 404 3.69 12.55 2.24
CA ILE A 404 3.91 12.47 0.78
C ILE A 404 2.63 12.88 0.06
N TYR A 405 2.49 14.17 -0.26
CA TYR A 405 1.41 14.68 -1.12
C TYR A 405 1.89 15.09 -2.51
N SER A 406 3.20 15.08 -2.72
CA SER A 406 3.86 15.48 -3.96
C SER A 406 5.19 14.75 -4.13
N ILE A 407 5.89 15.01 -5.25
CA ILE A 407 7.20 14.39 -5.51
C ILE A 407 8.31 15.00 -4.64
N GLU A 408 8.16 16.28 -4.29
CA GLU A 408 9.06 17.00 -3.39
C GLU A 408 8.92 16.49 -1.95
N ASP A 409 7.72 16.11 -1.50
CA ASP A 409 7.52 15.47 -0.20
C ASP A 409 8.13 14.06 -0.17
N LEU A 410 8.01 13.31 -1.27
CA LEU A 410 8.73 12.03 -1.40
C LEU A 410 10.24 12.23 -1.33
N ALA A 411 10.76 13.27 -1.98
CA ALA A 411 12.18 13.63 -1.89
C ALA A 411 12.58 13.99 -0.45
N GLN A 412 11.70 14.67 0.30
CA GLN A 412 11.93 14.94 1.71
C GLN A 412 11.94 13.65 2.55
N LEU A 413 11.03 12.71 2.34
CA LEU A 413 11.08 11.43 3.06
C LEU A 413 12.33 10.61 2.70
N ILE A 414 12.74 10.57 1.42
CA ILE A 414 14.00 9.92 1.02
C ILE A 414 15.18 10.58 1.75
N TYR A 415 15.19 11.92 1.82
CA TYR A 415 16.18 12.69 2.55
C TYR A 415 16.20 12.29 4.04
N ASP A 416 15.05 12.33 4.72
CA ASP A 416 14.90 11.95 6.13
C ASP A 416 15.41 10.53 6.40
N LEU A 417 14.98 9.55 5.59
CA LEU A 417 15.35 8.15 5.77
C LEU A 417 16.86 7.94 5.59
N LYS A 418 17.46 8.60 4.60
CA LYS A 418 18.92 8.53 4.40
C LYS A 418 19.70 9.14 5.58
N ARG A 419 19.16 10.13 6.29
CA ARG A 419 19.77 10.68 7.51
C ARG A 419 19.50 9.80 8.74
N SER A 420 18.36 9.13 8.79
CA SER A 420 18.03 8.16 9.87
C SER A 420 18.88 6.89 9.82
N ASN A 421 19.50 6.62 8.67
CA ASN A 421 20.48 5.56 8.48
C ASN A 421 21.36 5.83 7.25
N THR A 422 22.55 6.39 7.50
CA THR A 422 23.50 6.82 6.47
C THR A 422 24.04 5.69 5.60
N GLY A 423 24.06 4.46 6.14
CA GLY A 423 24.51 3.26 5.46
C GLY A 423 23.45 2.56 4.60
N SER A 424 22.17 2.92 4.76
CA SER A 424 21.07 2.21 4.08
C SER A 424 20.82 2.69 2.65
N ARG A 425 20.29 1.82 1.78
CA ARG A 425 19.68 2.24 0.49
C ARG A 425 18.21 2.59 0.72
N VAL A 426 17.70 3.59 0.00
CA VAL A 426 16.27 3.95 0.03
C VAL A 426 15.56 3.39 -1.21
N HIS A 427 14.59 2.50 -0.97
CA HIS A 427 13.71 1.90 -1.97
C HIS A 427 12.39 2.65 -2.03
N VAL A 428 11.83 2.79 -3.23
CA VAL A 428 10.44 3.22 -3.42
C VAL A 428 9.67 2.14 -4.15
N LYS A 429 8.65 1.58 -3.48
CA LYS A 429 7.79 0.54 -4.02
C LYS A 429 6.58 1.15 -4.72
N LEU A 430 6.55 1.04 -6.05
CA LEU A 430 5.48 1.44 -6.94
C LEU A 430 4.70 0.21 -7.43
N VAL A 431 3.55 0.44 -8.06
CA VAL A 431 2.77 -0.59 -8.76
C VAL A 431 2.74 -0.25 -10.24
N ALA A 432 2.86 -1.27 -11.09
CA ALA A 432 2.71 -1.14 -12.52
C ALA A 432 1.30 -0.64 -12.87
N LEU A 433 1.27 0.45 -13.63
CA LEU A 433 0.10 1.09 -14.23
C LEU A 433 0.61 2.11 -15.26
N HIS A 434 -0.26 2.55 -16.17
CA HIS A 434 0.10 3.60 -17.13
C HIS A 434 0.72 4.84 -16.46
N GLY A 435 1.92 5.23 -16.89
CA GLY A 435 2.62 6.41 -16.40
C GLY A 435 3.62 6.12 -15.27
N VAL A 436 3.76 4.87 -14.85
CA VAL A 436 4.72 4.47 -13.81
C VAL A 436 6.17 4.81 -14.19
N GLY A 437 6.51 4.83 -15.48
CA GLY A 437 7.85 5.23 -15.93
C GLY A 437 8.15 6.70 -15.65
N THR A 438 7.15 7.58 -15.79
CA THR A 438 7.29 9.00 -15.44
C THR A 438 7.47 9.17 -13.93
N VAL A 439 6.70 8.43 -13.14
CA VAL A 439 6.84 8.42 -11.67
C VAL A 439 8.22 7.90 -11.27
N ALA A 440 8.71 6.81 -11.89
CA ALA A 440 10.03 6.25 -11.64
C ALA A 440 11.17 7.26 -11.94
N ALA A 441 11.03 8.06 -13.00
CA ALA A 441 11.96 9.14 -13.30
C ALA A 441 11.95 10.24 -12.21
N GLY A 442 10.76 10.64 -11.75
CA GLY A 442 10.61 11.58 -10.63
C GLY A 442 11.25 11.05 -9.34
N VAL A 443 10.96 9.79 -9.00
CA VAL A 443 11.53 9.08 -7.84
C VAL A 443 13.06 9.01 -7.89
N THR A 444 13.62 8.79 -9.08
CA THR A 444 15.07 8.74 -9.28
C THR A 444 15.71 10.13 -9.14
N LYS A 445 15.01 11.19 -9.59
CA LYS A 445 15.43 12.59 -9.36
C LYS A 445 15.35 12.96 -7.88
N ALA A 446 14.36 12.43 -7.16
CA ALA A 446 14.21 12.51 -5.70
C ALA A 446 15.24 11.68 -4.91
N LYS A 447 16.26 11.12 -5.59
CA LYS A 447 17.42 10.42 -5.03
C LYS A 447 17.14 9.03 -4.45
N ALA A 448 16.05 8.36 -4.84
CA ALA A 448 15.89 6.95 -4.50
C ALA A 448 17.06 6.12 -5.08
N ASP A 449 17.53 5.14 -4.29
CA ASP A 449 18.58 4.21 -4.70
C ASP A 449 18.00 3.02 -5.47
N VAL A 450 16.76 2.63 -5.14
CA VAL A 450 16.05 1.52 -5.77
C VAL A 450 14.60 1.89 -6.09
N VAL A 451 14.14 1.58 -7.30
CA VAL A 451 12.74 1.66 -7.69
C VAL A 451 12.21 0.24 -7.88
N LEU A 452 11.19 -0.13 -7.10
CA LEU A 452 10.51 -1.42 -7.22
C LEU A 452 9.20 -1.26 -8.00
N ILE A 453 9.06 -2.01 -9.09
CA ILE A 453 7.82 -2.12 -9.86
C ILE A 453 7.09 -3.41 -9.46
N SER A 454 5.94 -3.28 -8.81
CA SER A 454 5.07 -4.41 -8.46
C SER A 454 3.98 -4.67 -9.49
N GLY A 455 3.80 -5.93 -9.89
CA GLY A 455 2.66 -6.35 -10.71
C GLY A 455 1.34 -6.42 -9.92
N HIS A 456 0.22 -6.27 -10.62
CA HIS A 456 -1.14 -6.40 -10.05
C HIS A 456 -1.41 -7.75 -9.36
N ASP A 457 -0.66 -8.78 -9.73
CA ASP A 457 -0.83 -10.16 -9.28
C ASP A 457 -0.17 -10.44 -7.90
N GLY A 458 0.43 -9.43 -7.27
CA GLY A 458 1.01 -9.50 -5.93
C GLY A 458 0.07 -10.10 -4.87
N GLY A 459 0.63 -10.86 -3.93
CA GLY A 459 -0.14 -11.44 -2.82
C GLY A 459 -0.58 -10.43 -1.76
N THR A 460 -1.57 -10.79 -0.95
CA THR A 460 -2.00 -10.02 0.22
C THR A 460 -2.62 -10.92 1.29
N GLY A 461 -2.44 -10.56 2.56
CA GLY A 461 -3.14 -11.22 3.68
C GLY A 461 -4.60 -10.79 3.80
N ALA A 462 -4.91 -9.54 3.46
CA ALA A 462 -6.25 -8.95 3.48
C ALA A 462 -6.38 -7.80 2.46
N SER A 463 -7.41 -7.87 1.61
CA SER A 463 -7.73 -6.85 0.62
C SER A 463 -9.20 -6.99 0.18
N PRO A 464 -9.90 -5.89 -0.16
CA PRO A 464 -11.17 -5.98 -0.86
C PRO A 464 -11.02 -6.78 -2.17
N LEU A 465 -11.96 -7.67 -2.46
CA LEU A 465 -11.94 -8.49 -3.67
C LEU A 465 -11.93 -7.65 -4.95
N ASN A 466 -12.63 -6.51 -4.93
CA ASN A 466 -12.65 -5.54 -6.04
C ASN A 466 -11.23 -5.09 -6.43
N SER A 467 -10.39 -4.76 -5.45
CA SER A 467 -9.03 -4.27 -5.70
C SER A 467 -8.09 -5.38 -6.15
N LEU A 468 -8.31 -6.59 -5.64
CA LEU A 468 -7.53 -7.78 -6.01
C LEU A 468 -7.72 -8.18 -7.48
N LYS A 469 -8.87 -7.82 -8.08
CA LYS A 469 -9.19 -8.14 -9.48
C LYS A 469 -9.01 -6.98 -10.44
N HIS A 470 -9.29 -5.75 -10.01
CA HIS A 470 -9.55 -4.64 -10.92
C HIS A 470 -8.58 -3.46 -10.76
N ALA A 471 -7.45 -3.62 -10.05
CA ALA A 471 -6.49 -2.55 -9.84
C ALA A 471 -5.04 -2.99 -10.08
N GLY A 472 -4.28 -2.13 -10.77
CA GLY A 472 -2.90 -2.39 -11.22
C GLY A 472 -2.84 -3.06 -12.59
N ALA A 473 -1.63 -3.09 -13.15
CA ALA A 473 -1.29 -3.72 -14.44
C ALA A 473 -0.21 -4.82 -14.28
N PRO A 474 0.01 -5.65 -15.30
CA PRO A 474 1.13 -6.59 -15.35
C PRO A 474 2.48 -5.89 -15.16
N TRP A 475 3.39 -6.50 -14.39
CA TRP A 475 4.69 -5.91 -14.14
C TRP A 475 5.54 -5.84 -15.40
N GLU A 476 5.30 -6.73 -16.38
CA GLU A 476 6.02 -6.75 -17.66
C GLU A 476 5.88 -5.40 -18.39
N LEU A 477 4.67 -4.81 -18.38
CA LEU A 477 4.38 -3.52 -18.98
C LEU A 477 5.03 -2.38 -18.18
N GLY A 478 4.81 -2.35 -16.87
CA GLY A 478 5.34 -1.30 -16.02
C GLY A 478 6.87 -1.29 -15.93
N LEU A 479 7.50 -2.47 -15.95
CA LEU A 479 8.96 -2.62 -15.92
C LEU A 479 9.57 -2.10 -17.22
N ALA A 480 9.01 -2.48 -18.37
CA ALA A 480 9.47 -1.97 -19.66
C ALA A 480 9.30 -0.45 -19.76
N GLU A 481 8.16 0.10 -19.33
CA GLU A 481 7.92 1.55 -19.32
C GLU A 481 8.94 2.28 -18.42
N ALA A 482 9.21 1.74 -17.22
CA ALA A 482 10.21 2.30 -16.31
C ALA A 482 11.62 2.25 -16.89
N GLN A 483 12.03 1.11 -17.45
CA GLN A 483 13.32 0.93 -18.11
C GLN A 483 13.52 1.98 -19.21
N GLN A 484 12.58 2.04 -20.16
CA GLN A 484 12.65 2.94 -21.30
C GLN A 484 12.66 4.42 -20.86
N THR A 485 11.76 4.81 -19.95
CA THR A 485 11.66 6.20 -19.50
C THR A 485 12.90 6.65 -18.73
N LEU A 486 13.48 5.78 -17.89
CA LEU A 486 14.72 6.08 -17.17
C LEU A 486 15.90 6.24 -18.13
N MET A 487 15.99 5.42 -19.18
CA MET A 487 17.02 5.54 -20.22
C MET A 487 16.87 6.83 -21.02
N LEU A 488 15.65 7.13 -21.49
CA LEU A 488 15.34 8.36 -22.23
C LEU A 488 15.71 9.63 -21.47
N ASN A 489 15.64 9.59 -20.13
CA ASN A 489 15.98 10.73 -19.27
C ASN A 489 17.43 10.73 -18.76
N GLY A 490 18.27 9.77 -19.16
CA GLY A 490 19.65 9.66 -18.65
C GLY A 490 19.73 9.37 -17.15
N LEU A 491 18.72 8.69 -16.60
CA LEU A 491 18.59 8.40 -15.17
C LEU A 491 18.87 6.93 -14.83
N ARG A 492 18.78 6.02 -15.81
CA ARG A 492 18.82 4.57 -15.57
C ARG A 492 20.08 4.08 -14.87
N GLU A 493 21.23 4.71 -15.13
CA GLU A 493 22.51 4.37 -14.52
C GLU A 493 22.61 4.68 -13.02
N ARG A 494 21.68 5.47 -12.46
CA ARG A 494 21.71 5.96 -11.06
C ARG A 494 20.90 5.12 -10.08
N VAL A 495 20.03 4.24 -10.59
CA VAL A 495 18.99 3.58 -9.78
C VAL A 495 18.94 2.11 -10.10
N THR A 496 18.87 1.27 -9.07
CA THR A 496 18.59 -0.15 -9.24
C THR A 496 17.09 -0.34 -9.49
N VAL A 497 16.72 -1.08 -10.52
CA VAL A 497 15.32 -1.43 -10.77
C VAL A 497 15.03 -2.82 -10.20
N GLN A 498 14.08 -2.90 -9.28
CA GLN A 498 13.60 -4.15 -8.70
C GLN A 498 12.21 -4.48 -9.27
N VAL A 499 11.86 -5.76 -9.39
CA VAL A 499 10.50 -6.18 -9.76
C VAL A 499 9.97 -7.26 -8.81
N ASP A 500 8.67 -7.21 -8.52
CA ASP A 500 7.93 -8.31 -7.89
C ASP A 500 6.55 -8.47 -8.54
N GLY A 501 5.91 -9.62 -8.32
CA GLY A 501 4.64 -9.95 -8.98
C GLY A 501 4.62 -11.41 -9.39
N GLN A 502 4.28 -12.29 -8.43
CA GLN A 502 4.12 -13.73 -8.67
C GLN A 502 5.29 -14.43 -9.37
N LEU A 503 6.53 -13.94 -9.25
CA LEU A 503 7.74 -14.63 -9.71
C LEU A 503 7.84 -16.00 -9.01
N LYS A 504 8.05 -17.05 -9.80
CA LYS A 504 8.02 -18.46 -9.36
C LYS A 504 9.20 -19.29 -9.86
N THR A 505 9.70 -18.96 -11.05
CA THR A 505 10.69 -19.78 -11.77
C THR A 505 11.94 -18.97 -12.11
N GLY A 506 13.04 -19.65 -12.47
CA GLY A 506 14.24 -18.99 -13.00
C GLY A 506 13.96 -18.32 -14.35
N ARG A 507 12.99 -18.83 -15.12
CA ARG A 507 12.52 -18.20 -16.36
C ARG A 507 11.88 -16.83 -16.11
N ASP A 508 11.04 -16.71 -15.08
CA ASP A 508 10.47 -15.42 -14.68
C ASP A 508 11.57 -14.38 -14.37
N VAL A 509 12.63 -14.81 -13.67
CA VAL A 509 13.78 -13.95 -13.34
C VAL A 509 14.52 -13.50 -14.59
N VAL A 510 14.79 -14.40 -15.53
CA VAL A 510 15.50 -14.06 -16.76
C VAL A 510 14.68 -13.11 -17.62
N ILE A 511 13.38 -13.32 -17.77
CA ILE A 511 12.51 -12.37 -18.50
C ILE A 511 12.53 -11.00 -17.84
N ALA A 512 12.41 -10.94 -16.51
CA ALA A 512 12.54 -9.70 -15.77
C ALA A 512 13.91 -9.01 -15.99
N ALA A 513 14.99 -9.78 -16.01
CA ALA A 513 16.33 -9.27 -16.28
C ALA A 513 16.42 -8.65 -17.67
N LEU A 514 15.99 -9.38 -18.70
CA LEU A 514 16.00 -8.92 -20.10
C LEU A 514 15.15 -7.66 -20.29
N LEU A 515 14.06 -7.50 -19.54
CA LEU A 515 13.24 -6.28 -19.51
C LEU A 515 13.84 -5.11 -18.70
N GLY A 516 14.93 -5.34 -17.95
CA GLY A 516 15.72 -4.30 -17.29
C GLY A 516 15.77 -4.37 -15.75
N ALA A 517 15.19 -5.38 -15.10
CA ALA A 517 15.28 -5.52 -13.64
C ALA A 517 16.65 -6.07 -13.20
N GLU A 518 17.12 -5.64 -12.03
CA GLU A 518 18.39 -6.05 -11.43
C GLU A 518 18.22 -6.86 -10.13
N GLU A 519 17.05 -6.72 -9.49
CA GLU A 519 16.68 -7.40 -8.24
C GLU A 519 15.24 -7.96 -8.33
N TYR A 520 14.99 -9.09 -7.68
CA TYR A 520 13.78 -9.90 -7.90
C TYR A 520 13.09 -10.27 -6.58
N GLY A 521 11.82 -9.91 -6.44
CA GLY A 521 11.02 -10.13 -5.23
C GLY A 521 10.11 -11.36 -5.31
N PHE A 522 10.18 -12.24 -4.30
CA PHE A 522 9.40 -13.46 -4.19
C PHE A 522 8.57 -13.47 -2.89
N ALA A 523 7.25 -13.51 -3.00
CA ALA A 523 6.36 -13.52 -1.83
C ALA A 523 5.67 -14.88 -1.66
N THR A 524 4.73 -15.21 -2.56
CA THR A 524 3.87 -16.38 -2.40
C THR A 524 4.62 -17.70 -2.53
N ALA A 525 5.60 -17.82 -3.45
CA ALA A 525 6.34 -19.08 -3.63
C ALA A 525 7.14 -19.49 -2.36
N PRO A 526 7.92 -18.59 -1.72
CA PRO A 526 8.53 -18.90 -0.42
C PRO A 526 7.53 -19.28 0.67
N LEU A 527 6.35 -18.64 0.74
CA LEU A 527 5.30 -19.06 1.69
C LEU A 527 4.75 -20.46 1.40
N VAL A 528 4.59 -20.84 0.13
CA VAL A 528 4.21 -22.20 -0.28
C VAL A 528 5.27 -23.19 0.15
N VAL A 529 6.56 -22.87 -0.07
CA VAL A 529 7.70 -23.67 0.39
C VAL A 529 7.69 -23.83 1.92
N SER A 530 7.33 -22.77 2.66
CA SER A 530 7.18 -22.80 4.12
C SER A 530 5.91 -23.52 4.61
N GLY A 531 5.01 -23.94 3.71
CA GLY A 531 3.85 -24.78 4.06
C GLY A 531 2.48 -24.28 3.58
N CYS A 532 2.39 -23.09 2.98
CA CYS A 532 1.10 -22.58 2.49
C CYS A 532 0.48 -23.51 1.43
N ILE A 533 -0.81 -23.79 1.59
CA ILE A 533 -1.61 -24.65 0.70
C ILE A 533 -2.64 -23.86 -0.13
N MET A 534 -2.51 -22.53 -0.20
CA MET A 534 -3.37 -21.63 -0.99
C MET A 534 -4.88 -21.72 -0.67
N MET A 535 -5.24 -21.94 0.59
CA MET A 535 -6.65 -21.97 1.04
C MET A 535 -7.35 -20.59 0.96
N ARG A 536 -6.58 -19.49 0.94
CA ARG A 536 -7.05 -18.08 0.85
C ARG A 536 -7.92 -17.59 2.03
N VAL A 537 -7.70 -18.14 3.22
CA VAL A 537 -8.34 -17.73 4.49
C VAL A 537 -7.45 -16.83 5.36
N CYS A 538 -6.42 -16.21 4.77
CA CYS A 538 -5.38 -15.46 5.50
C CYS A 538 -5.91 -14.32 6.38
N HIS A 539 -7.04 -13.72 5.99
CA HIS A 539 -7.69 -12.60 6.67
C HIS A 539 -8.56 -13.05 7.86
N LEU A 540 -8.91 -14.33 7.96
CA LEU A 540 -9.82 -14.88 8.96
C LEU A 540 -9.12 -15.38 10.22
N ASP A 541 -7.79 -15.34 10.24
CA ASP A 541 -6.95 -15.95 11.28
C ASP A 541 -7.02 -17.48 11.38
N THR A 542 -7.66 -18.16 10.42
CA THR A 542 -7.90 -19.61 10.45
C THR A 542 -6.94 -20.42 9.57
N CYS A 543 -5.69 -19.95 9.41
CA CYS A 543 -4.71 -20.64 8.57
C CYS A 543 -4.41 -22.06 9.12
N PRO A 544 -4.70 -23.15 8.40
CA PRO A 544 -4.63 -24.50 8.95
C PRO A 544 -3.20 -25.01 9.17
N VAL A 545 -2.21 -24.31 8.63
CA VAL A 545 -0.79 -24.71 8.57
C VAL A 545 0.14 -23.72 9.29
N GLY A 546 -0.43 -22.83 10.12
CA GLY A 546 0.37 -21.91 10.95
C GLY A 546 1.13 -20.82 10.21
N VAL A 547 0.85 -20.56 8.93
CA VAL A 547 1.56 -19.54 8.13
C VAL A 547 0.96 -18.15 8.29
N ALA A 548 -0.35 -18.01 8.08
CA ALA A 548 -1.03 -16.70 8.03
C ALA A 548 -2.06 -16.54 9.15
N THR A 549 -1.63 -16.82 10.39
CA THR A 549 -2.46 -16.79 11.60
C THR A 549 -1.63 -16.33 12.80
N GLN A 550 -2.30 -15.70 13.76
CA GLN A 550 -1.75 -15.36 15.08
C GLN A 550 -2.28 -16.28 16.17
N ASN A 551 -3.36 -17.02 15.93
CA ASN A 551 -3.87 -18.04 16.83
C ASN A 551 -2.76 -19.03 17.27
N PRO A 552 -2.45 -19.12 18.57
CA PRO A 552 -1.37 -19.99 19.06
C PRO A 552 -1.53 -21.46 18.66
N ILE A 553 -2.74 -22.02 18.77
CA ILE A 553 -3.02 -23.43 18.44
C ILE A 553 -2.75 -23.73 16.95
N LEU A 554 -3.03 -22.77 16.08
CA LEU A 554 -2.78 -22.91 14.64
C LEU A 554 -1.31 -22.65 14.30
N ARG A 555 -0.63 -21.73 15.01
CA ARG A 555 0.81 -21.49 14.87
C ARG A 555 1.64 -22.71 15.22
N ASP A 556 1.23 -23.50 16.22
CA ASP A 556 1.88 -24.77 16.58
C ASP A 556 1.91 -25.80 15.44
N ARG A 557 1.08 -25.62 14.40
CA ARG A 557 1.05 -26.47 13.20
C ARG A 557 2.07 -26.05 12.14
N PHE A 558 2.80 -24.95 12.34
CA PHE A 558 3.81 -24.49 11.39
C PHE A 558 4.98 -25.47 11.36
N THR A 559 5.30 -25.96 10.15
CA THR A 559 6.36 -26.95 9.92
C THR A 559 7.41 -26.47 8.90
N GLY A 560 7.36 -25.19 8.51
CA GLY A 560 8.33 -24.58 7.61
C GLY A 560 9.73 -24.55 8.22
N GLN A 561 10.74 -24.73 7.37
CA GLN A 561 12.15 -24.71 7.77
C GLN A 561 12.93 -23.79 6.84
N ALA A 562 13.91 -23.08 7.37
CA ALA A 562 14.73 -22.15 6.59
C ALA A 562 15.45 -22.87 5.44
N ASP A 563 15.91 -24.09 5.66
CA ASP A 563 16.62 -24.90 4.65
C ASP A 563 15.75 -25.19 3.42
N HIS A 564 14.43 -25.34 3.57
CA HIS A 564 13.54 -25.51 2.42
C HIS A 564 13.50 -24.25 1.55
N VAL A 565 13.50 -23.08 2.19
CA VAL A 565 13.52 -21.77 1.49
C VAL A 565 14.89 -21.53 0.85
N VAL A 566 15.99 -21.92 1.52
CA VAL A 566 17.33 -21.93 0.94
C VAL A 566 17.37 -22.78 -0.33
N ASN A 567 16.91 -24.03 -0.25
CA ASN A 567 16.85 -24.93 -1.41
C ASN A 567 16.05 -24.31 -2.58
N PHE A 568 14.92 -23.66 -2.29
CA PHE A 568 14.11 -22.98 -3.31
C PHE A 568 14.92 -21.92 -4.08
N PHE A 569 15.57 -21.01 -3.37
CA PHE A 569 16.33 -19.94 -4.02
C PHE A 569 17.59 -20.45 -4.72
N GLU A 570 18.26 -21.46 -4.17
CA GLU A 570 19.36 -22.14 -4.87
C GLU A 570 18.90 -22.79 -6.18
N PHE A 571 17.73 -23.44 -6.19
CA PHE A 571 17.16 -24.04 -7.40
C PHE A 571 16.74 -23.00 -8.43
N VAL A 572 16.10 -21.91 -8.01
CA VAL A 572 15.77 -20.80 -8.92
C VAL A 572 17.05 -20.21 -9.51
N ALA A 573 18.07 -19.95 -8.69
CA ALA A 573 19.35 -19.42 -9.16
C ALA A 573 20.06 -20.40 -10.11
N GLN A 574 20.03 -21.71 -9.82
CA GLN A 574 20.60 -22.72 -10.70
C GLN A 574 19.89 -22.76 -12.06
N GLU A 575 18.56 -22.63 -12.08
CA GLU A 575 17.78 -22.53 -13.32
C GLU A 575 18.08 -21.23 -14.08
N VAL A 576 18.28 -20.09 -13.40
CA VAL A 576 18.76 -18.85 -14.02
C VAL A 576 20.10 -19.08 -14.72
N ARG A 577 21.05 -19.78 -14.09
CA ARG A 577 22.36 -20.07 -14.70
C ARG A 577 22.22 -20.90 -15.99
N GLU A 578 21.32 -21.87 -16.00
CA GLU A 578 21.03 -22.69 -17.19
C GLU A 578 20.52 -21.83 -18.35
N TYR A 579 19.58 -20.91 -18.08
CA TYR A 579 19.07 -20.01 -19.11
C TYR A 579 20.10 -18.98 -19.59
N LEU A 580 20.92 -18.42 -18.69
CA LEU A 580 22.01 -17.53 -19.08
C LEU A 580 23.02 -18.25 -19.98
N ALA A 581 23.38 -19.49 -19.65
CA ALA A 581 24.25 -20.33 -20.45
C ALA A 581 23.67 -20.56 -21.87
N GLU A 582 22.38 -20.93 -21.94
CA GLU A 582 21.66 -21.14 -23.20
C GLU A 582 21.63 -19.87 -24.06
N LEU A 583 21.36 -18.71 -23.44
CA LEU A 583 21.30 -17.41 -24.10
C LEU A 583 22.68 -16.78 -24.38
N GLY A 584 23.77 -17.42 -23.96
CA GLY A 584 25.14 -16.95 -24.22
C GLY A 584 25.63 -15.81 -23.32
N PHE A 585 25.02 -15.63 -22.14
CA PHE A 585 25.44 -14.67 -21.11
C PHE A 585 26.20 -15.37 -19.98
N ARG A 586 27.25 -14.73 -19.45
CA ARG A 586 28.03 -15.26 -18.30
C ARG A 586 27.55 -14.72 -16.95
N SER A 587 26.71 -13.70 -16.95
CA SER A 587 26.11 -13.15 -15.74
C SER A 587 24.78 -12.46 -16.03
N LEU A 588 23.98 -12.24 -14.99
CA LEU A 588 22.80 -11.38 -15.05
C LEU A 588 23.16 -9.97 -15.48
N ASP A 589 24.30 -9.42 -15.02
CA ASP A 589 24.72 -8.07 -15.43
C ASP A 589 24.95 -7.94 -16.94
N GLU A 590 25.32 -9.02 -17.62
CA GLU A 590 25.42 -9.06 -19.08
C GLU A 590 24.06 -9.22 -19.76
N ALA A 591 23.05 -9.76 -19.08
CA ALA A 591 21.71 -10.00 -19.64
C ALA A 591 20.74 -8.82 -19.42
N ILE A 592 20.96 -8.02 -18.39
CA ILE A 592 20.00 -6.97 -18.00
C ILE A 592 19.77 -5.98 -19.16
N GLY A 593 18.50 -5.79 -19.54
CA GLY A 593 18.09 -4.89 -20.62
C GLY A 593 18.29 -5.44 -22.03
N HIS A 594 18.72 -6.70 -22.20
CA HIS A 594 18.83 -7.33 -23.53
C HIS A 594 17.46 -7.81 -24.05
N ILE A 595 16.56 -6.86 -24.29
CA ILE A 595 15.23 -7.12 -24.87
C ILE A 595 15.30 -7.81 -26.24
N ASP A 596 16.44 -7.72 -26.93
CA ASP A 596 16.72 -8.43 -28.20
C ASP A 596 16.78 -9.96 -28.05
N SER A 597 16.85 -10.48 -26.82
CA SER A 597 16.79 -11.92 -26.52
C SER A 597 15.37 -12.40 -26.15
N LEU A 598 14.34 -11.62 -26.47
CA LEU A 598 12.92 -11.97 -26.30
C LEU A 598 12.20 -11.98 -27.66
N ASP A 599 11.42 -13.03 -27.91
CA ASP A 599 10.60 -13.22 -29.11
C ASP A 599 9.11 -13.31 -28.74
N MET A 600 8.26 -12.56 -29.45
CA MET A 600 6.80 -12.47 -29.23
C MET A 600 5.97 -13.07 -30.35
N ASP A 601 6.56 -13.73 -31.34
CA ASP A 601 5.83 -14.33 -32.47
C ASP A 601 4.80 -15.39 -32.02
N ARG A 602 4.94 -15.91 -30.80
CA ARG A 602 3.95 -16.80 -30.19
C ARG A 602 2.71 -16.07 -29.67
N ALA A 603 2.84 -14.82 -29.22
CA ALA A 603 1.72 -13.99 -28.76
C ALA A 603 0.70 -13.74 -29.88
N ARG A 604 1.13 -13.76 -31.14
CA ARG A 604 0.31 -13.48 -32.33
C ARG A 604 -0.53 -14.68 -32.83
N ARG A 605 -0.44 -15.86 -32.20
CA ARG A 605 -1.00 -17.13 -32.74
C ARG A 605 -2.31 -17.65 -32.11
N HIS A 606 -2.82 -17.05 -31.03
CA HIS A 606 -4.08 -17.49 -30.40
C HIS A 606 -5.24 -16.54 -30.76
N TRP A 607 -6.45 -17.05 -30.99
CA TRP A 607 -7.57 -16.25 -31.49
C TRP A 607 -8.02 -15.08 -30.60
N LYS A 608 -7.83 -15.17 -29.27
CA LYS A 608 -8.00 -14.04 -28.32
C LYS A 608 -6.78 -13.13 -28.18
N SER A 609 -5.63 -13.52 -28.70
CA SER A 609 -4.41 -12.73 -28.69
C SER A 609 -4.04 -12.19 -30.08
N ASP A 610 -4.79 -12.58 -31.10
CA ASP A 610 -4.75 -12.01 -32.44
C ASP A 610 -5.17 -10.53 -32.34
N GLY A 611 -4.20 -9.64 -32.56
CA GLY A 611 -4.36 -8.20 -32.32
C GLY A 611 -3.64 -7.63 -31.08
N LEU A 612 -2.94 -8.45 -30.29
CA LEU A 612 -2.01 -7.93 -29.29
C LEU A 612 -0.76 -7.34 -29.98
N ASP A 613 -0.50 -6.06 -29.73
CA ASP A 613 0.71 -5.34 -30.13
C ASP A 613 1.60 -5.12 -28.88
N LEU A 614 2.59 -5.99 -28.71
CA LEU A 614 3.57 -5.88 -27.63
C LEU A 614 4.89 -5.27 -28.12
N ASP A 615 4.92 -4.74 -29.34
CA ASP A 615 6.14 -4.17 -29.93
C ASP A 615 6.61 -2.97 -29.08
N LYS A 616 5.67 -2.20 -28.49
CA LYS A 616 5.99 -1.08 -27.57
C LYS A 616 6.70 -1.52 -26.28
N VAL A 617 6.57 -2.78 -25.88
CA VAL A 617 7.28 -3.34 -24.71
C VAL A 617 8.72 -3.68 -25.08
N LEU A 618 8.96 -4.14 -26.31
CA LEU A 618 10.25 -4.69 -26.77
C LEU A 618 11.04 -3.79 -27.74
N HIS A 619 10.49 -2.65 -28.15
CA HIS A 619 11.12 -1.74 -29.11
C HIS A 619 11.14 -0.30 -28.57
N GLY A 620 11.98 -0.06 -27.56
CA GLY A 620 12.25 1.28 -27.02
C GLY A 620 13.71 1.74 -27.18
N TYR A 621 14.65 0.81 -27.34
CA TYR A 621 16.08 1.06 -27.52
C TYR A 621 16.76 -0.17 -28.15
N ASP A 622 17.95 0.01 -28.76
CA ASP A 622 18.78 -1.13 -29.20
C ASP A 622 19.85 -1.39 -28.13
N PRO A 623 19.85 -2.54 -27.44
CA PRO A 623 20.86 -2.84 -26.43
C PRO A 623 22.27 -3.06 -27.01
N ARG A 624 22.41 -3.18 -28.34
CA ARG A 624 23.70 -3.32 -29.05
C ARG A 624 24.26 -1.98 -29.54
N ASP A 625 23.46 -0.92 -29.53
CA ASP A 625 23.94 0.41 -29.88
C ASP A 625 24.86 0.94 -28.75
N PRO A 626 26.08 1.41 -29.07
CA PRO A 626 27.02 1.91 -28.05
C PRO A 626 26.49 3.07 -27.20
N GLY A 627 25.52 3.85 -27.72
CA GLY A 627 24.92 4.97 -27.01
C GLY A 627 23.98 4.51 -25.89
N THR A 628 23.29 3.39 -26.07
CA THR A 628 22.30 2.83 -25.12
C THR A 628 22.83 1.66 -24.30
N SER A 629 23.83 0.92 -24.80
CA SER A 629 24.39 -0.26 -24.13
C SER A 629 25.00 0.05 -22.77
N SER A 630 25.52 1.27 -22.56
CA SER A 630 26.05 1.72 -21.26
C SER A 630 24.97 2.12 -20.26
N MET A 631 23.70 2.23 -20.68
CA MET A 631 22.58 2.74 -19.89
C MET A 631 21.53 1.67 -19.56
N LEU A 632 21.83 0.38 -19.74
CA LEU A 632 20.86 -0.70 -19.53
C LEU A 632 20.59 -0.99 -18.04
N ARG A 633 21.55 -0.69 -17.18
CA ARG A 633 21.51 -1.02 -15.74
C ARG A 633 22.17 0.05 -14.88
N ARG A 634 22.11 -0.10 -13.56
CA ARG A 634 22.77 0.80 -12.63
C ARG A 634 24.29 0.62 -12.70
N THR A 635 25.01 1.71 -12.87
CA THR A 635 26.49 1.74 -12.91
C THR A 635 27.09 2.76 -11.94
N ARG A 636 26.29 3.70 -11.41
CA ARG A 636 26.71 4.69 -10.40
C ARG A 636 25.69 4.81 -9.25
N GLY A 637 26.17 5.28 -8.10
CA GLY A 637 25.32 5.56 -6.93
C GLY A 637 24.71 6.96 -6.96
N GLN A 638 23.71 7.18 -6.11
CA GLN A 638 23.18 8.51 -5.84
C GLN A 638 24.10 9.23 -4.85
N ASP A 639 24.39 10.50 -5.15
CA ASP A 639 24.98 11.41 -4.15
C ASP A 639 23.85 12.02 -3.31
N HIS A 640 23.89 11.70 -2.02
CA HIS A 640 22.94 12.12 -0.99
C HIS A 640 23.44 13.30 -0.16
N GLU A 641 24.66 13.80 -0.41
CA GLU A 641 25.25 14.98 0.25
C GLU A 641 25.30 14.89 1.79
N LEU A 642 25.54 13.70 2.34
CA LEU A 642 25.56 13.47 3.79
C LEU A 642 26.65 14.28 4.51
N GLU A 643 27.82 14.41 3.89
CA GLU A 643 28.98 15.15 4.41
C GLU A 643 28.71 16.66 4.61
N LYS A 644 27.71 17.20 3.89
CA LYS A 644 27.34 18.63 3.94
C LYS A 644 26.21 18.92 4.94
N HIS A 645 25.69 17.89 5.61
CA HIS A 645 24.53 18.03 6.47
C HIS A 645 24.84 18.85 7.73
N PHE A 646 23.86 19.63 8.19
CA PHE A 646 23.95 20.44 9.41
C PHE A 646 24.44 19.64 10.64
N ASP A 647 23.87 18.45 10.83
CA ASP A 647 24.19 17.53 11.93
C ASP A 647 25.66 17.07 11.98
N VAL A 648 26.42 17.13 10.88
CA VAL A 648 27.83 16.66 10.87
C VAL A 648 28.63 17.38 11.96
N SER A 649 28.51 18.71 12.02
CA SER A 649 29.21 19.51 13.04
C SER A 649 28.72 19.22 14.46
N ILE A 650 27.46 18.84 14.61
CA ILE A 650 26.85 18.53 15.91
C ILE A 650 27.34 17.17 16.41
N ILE A 651 27.40 16.18 15.53
CA ILE A 651 27.89 14.83 15.83
C ILE A 651 29.34 14.90 16.32
N GLU A 652 30.19 15.66 15.64
CA GLU A 652 31.59 15.85 16.04
C GLU A 652 31.72 16.44 17.45
N GLN A 653 30.91 17.45 17.78
CA GLN A 653 30.92 18.11 19.09
C GLN A 653 30.26 17.25 20.18
N ALA A 654 29.29 16.40 19.83
CA ALA A 654 28.57 15.52 20.75
C ALA A 654 29.26 14.15 20.93
N HIS A 655 30.45 13.93 20.37
CA HIS A 655 31.12 12.63 20.37
C HIS A 655 31.35 12.05 21.77
N SER A 656 31.66 12.89 22.76
CA SER A 656 31.81 12.46 24.15
C SER A 656 30.48 12.00 24.77
N ALA A 657 29.37 12.68 24.44
CA ALA A 657 28.03 12.29 24.84
C ALA A 657 27.64 10.95 24.23
N ILE A 658 27.85 10.78 22.93
CA ILE A 658 27.53 9.55 22.19
C ILE A 658 28.27 8.34 22.76
N LYS A 659 29.57 8.48 23.07
CA LYS A 659 30.40 7.35 23.53
C LYS A 659 30.35 7.09 25.04
N HIS A 660 30.21 8.15 25.84
CA HIS A 660 30.42 8.08 27.28
C HIS A 660 29.23 8.58 28.11
N GLY A 661 28.15 9.03 27.47
CA GLY A 661 26.97 9.56 28.17
C GLY A 661 27.24 10.88 28.91
N GLN A 662 28.24 11.66 28.48
CA GLN A 662 28.52 12.97 29.06
C GLN A 662 27.50 14.01 28.61
N HIS A 663 27.11 14.91 29.52
CA HIS A 663 26.25 16.04 29.18
C HIS A 663 26.95 17.00 28.21
N VAL A 664 26.27 17.36 27.13
CA VAL A 664 26.73 18.31 26.12
C VAL A 664 25.58 19.26 25.78
N ARG A 665 25.85 20.56 25.80
CA ARG A 665 24.93 21.61 25.35
C ARG A 665 25.56 22.45 24.25
N LEU A 666 24.85 22.62 23.14
CA LEU A 666 25.33 23.32 21.94
C LEU A 666 24.35 24.42 21.53
N GLU A 667 24.89 25.54 21.06
CA GLU A 667 24.11 26.64 20.49
C GLU A 667 24.41 26.75 18.98
N LYS A 668 23.36 26.79 18.15
CA LYS A 668 23.49 26.88 16.69
C LYS A 668 22.41 27.77 16.09
N ARG A 669 22.72 28.36 14.93
CA ARG A 669 21.75 29.06 14.09
C ARG A 669 21.30 28.15 12.96
N ILE A 670 20.03 28.23 12.61
CA ILE A 670 19.43 27.47 11.51
C ILE A 670 18.64 28.41 10.60
N ILE A 671 18.45 27.97 9.36
CA ILE A 671 17.56 28.59 8.38
C ILE A 671 16.69 27.52 7.73
N ASN A 672 15.62 27.92 7.03
CA ASN A 672 14.62 26.98 6.51
C ASN A 672 15.17 25.94 5.50
N THR A 673 16.38 26.12 4.95
CA THR A 673 17.04 25.11 4.11
C THR A 673 17.68 23.97 4.93
N ASP A 674 17.90 24.17 6.22
CA ASP A 674 18.39 23.17 7.17
C ASP A 674 17.24 22.24 7.54
N ARG A 675 17.16 21.10 6.84
CA ARG A 675 16.09 20.10 6.96
C ARG A 675 16.58 18.89 7.76
N SER A 676 15.66 18.20 8.42
CA SER A 676 15.94 16.97 9.19
C SER A 676 17.01 17.15 10.28
N VAL A 677 17.05 18.34 10.87
CA VAL A 677 18.00 18.69 11.94
C VAL A 677 17.80 17.75 13.14
N GLY A 678 18.89 17.14 13.60
CA GLY A 678 18.93 16.17 14.71
C GLY A 678 18.75 14.70 14.29
N THR A 679 18.27 14.42 13.09
CA THR A 679 17.99 13.04 12.64
C THR A 679 19.26 12.21 12.48
N MET A 680 20.33 12.77 11.90
CA MET A 680 21.59 12.06 11.69
C MET A 680 22.34 11.88 13.02
N LEU A 681 22.25 12.86 13.92
CA LEU A 681 22.71 12.70 15.29
C LEU A 681 21.97 11.54 15.99
N GLY A 682 20.65 11.48 15.86
CA GLY A 682 19.83 10.41 16.42
C GLY A 682 20.22 9.01 15.94
N HIS A 683 20.55 8.89 14.64
CA HIS A 683 21.09 7.65 14.08
C HIS A 683 22.41 7.24 14.76
N GLU A 684 23.38 8.16 14.87
CA GLU A 684 24.69 7.84 15.46
C GLU A 684 24.57 7.46 16.94
N VAL A 685 23.72 8.14 17.71
CA VAL A 685 23.41 7.75 19.10
C VAL A 685 22.84 6.34 19.17
N THR A 686 21.82 6.06 18.34
CA THR A 686 21.13 4.77 18.31
C THR A 686 22.08 3.63 17.91
N LYS A 687 22.91 3.86 16.90
CA LYS A 687 23.87 2.91 16.37
C LYS A 687 24.93 2.52 17.39
N VAL A 688 25.41 3.48 18.18
CA VAL A 688 26.44 3.23 19.20
C VAL A 688 25.86 2.50 20.42
N LEU A 689 24.65 2.85 20.84
CA LEU A 689 24.06 2.32 22.07
C LEU A 689 23.31 1.00 21.90
N GLY A 690 22.91 0.64 20.68
CA GLY A 690 22.02 -0.49 20.45
C GLY A 690 20.72 -0.28 21.22
N LEU A 691 20.25 -1.27 21.98
CA LEU A 691 19.00 -1.16 22.76
C LEU A 691 19.07 -0.23 23.99
N LYS A 692 20.26 0.30 24.34
CA LYS A 692 20.40 1.23 25.46
C LYS A 692 19.96 2.64 25.05
N ALA A 693 19.54 3.42 26.03
CA ALA A 693 19.22 4.84 25.87
C ALA A 693 20.19 5.71 26.69
N LEU A 694 20.39 6.95 26.25
CA LEU A 694 21.02 7.99 27.08
C LEU A 694 20.03 8.50 28.12
N ASP A 695 20.52 9.10 29.21
CA ASP A 695 19.64 9.81 30.14
C ASP A 695 19.04 11.06 29.47
N HIS A 696 17.90 11.54 29.97
CA HIS A 696 17.31 12.79 29.49
C HIS A 696 18.32 13.94 29.55
N HIS A 697 18.21 14.87 28.60
CA HIS A 697 19.09 16.05 28.50
C HIS A 697 20.59 15.74 28.34
N THR A 698 20.99 14.52 27.97
CA THR A 698 22.42 14.21 27.74
C THR A 698 22.99 15.04 26.58
N ILE A 699 22.22 15.24 25.51
CA ILE A 699 22.59 16.13 24.40
C ILE A 699 21.51 17.18 24.24
N GLU A 700 21.85 18.44 24.47
CA GLU A 700 20.94 19.58 24.35
C GLU A 700 21.42 20.51 23.23
N ILE A 701 20.51 20.88 22.33
CA ILE A 701 20.82 21.73 21.19
C ILE A 701 19.83 22.89 21.18
N ASP A 702 20.34 24.08 21.49
CA ASP A 702 19.61 25.33 21.41
C ASP A 702 19.81 25.92 20.00
N LEU A 703 18.70 26.06 19.28
CA LEU A 703 18.60 26.51 17.92
C LEU A 703 17.94 27.90 17.89
N THR A 704 18.42 28.77 17.00
CA THR A 704 17.78 30.07 16.74
C THR A 704 17.62 30.29 15.24
N GLY A 705 16.41 30.64 14.81
CA GLY A 705 16.08 30.89 13.40
C GLY A 705 14.83 30.13 12.95
N GLU A 706 14.81 29.73 11.69
CA GLU A 706 13.67 29.05 11.06
C GLU A 706 14.09 27.62 10.73
N ALA A 707 13.39 26.60 11.22
CA ALA A 707 13.71 25.21 10.87
C ALA A 707 13.07 24.82 9.54
N GLY A 708 13.82 24.12 8.69
CA GLY A 708 13.25 23.44 7.53
C GLY A 708 12.33 22.28 7.92
N GLN A 709 11.85 21.54 6.91
CA GLN A 709 11.02 20.37 7.12
C GLN A 709 11.73 19.29 7.99
N SER A 710 10.93 18.53 8.73
CA SER A 710 11.37 17.35 9.51
C SER A 710 12.30 17.65 10.68
N LEU A 711 12.18 18.82 11.33
CA LEU A 711 12.91 19.12 12.56
C LEU A 711 12.72 18.00 13.60
N GLY A 712 13.84 17.41 14.05
CA GLY A 712 13.83 16.36 15.07
C GLY A 712 13.19 15.04 14.63
N ALA A 713 13.14 14.75 13.32
CA ALA A 713 12.61 13.47 12.85
C ALA A 713 13.43 12.28 13.39
N PHE A 714 12.74 11.26 13.89
CA PHE A 714 13.30 10.01 14.42
C PHE A 714 14.29 10.16 15.58
N VAL A 715 14.28 11.29 16.29
CA VAL A 715 15.24 11.54 17.37
C VAL A 715 14.97 10.59 18.56
N PRO A 716 15.98 9.82 19.01
CA PRO A 716 15.87 8.90 20.14
C PRO A 716 15.95 9.63 21.49
N HIS A 717 15.67 8.86 22.55
CA HIS A 717 15.80 9.31 23.93
C HIS A 717 17.18 9.89 24.27
N GLY A 718 17.18 10.96 25.07
CA GLY A 718 18.36 11.66 25.58
C GLY A 718 18.85 12.85 24.75
N ILE A 719 18.21 13.12 23.61
CA ILE A 719 18.43 14.33 22.80
C ILE A 719 17.28 15.32 23.05
N THR A 720 17.63 16.58 23.30
CA THR A 720 16.69 17.69 23.45
C THR A 720 17.00 18.79 22.44
N LEU A 721 16.01 19.16 21.61
CA LEU A 721 16.10 20.26 20.65
C LEU A 721 15.23 21.42 21.14
N ARG A 722 15.81 22.61 21.32
CA ARG A 722 15.08 23.84 21.68
C ARG A 722 15.21 24.85 20.56
N LEU A 723 14.10 25.21 19.93
CA LEU A 723 14.08 26.22 18.88
C LEU A 723 13.43 27.51 19.36
N SER A 724 14.21 28.60 19.31
CA SER A 724 13.74 29.98 19.40
C SER A 724 13.54 30.54 17.99
N GLY A 725 12.29 30.57 17.53
CA GLY A 725 11.90 30.92 16.17
C GLY A 725 10.65 30.14 15.73
N ASP A 726 10.64 29.63 14.50
CA ASP A 726 9.52 28.82 13.94
C ASP A 726 10.02 27.62 13.13
N ALA A 727 9.12 26.69 12.81
CA ALA A 727 9.44 25.47 12.06
C ALA A 727 8.46 25.21 10.90
N ASN A 728 8.92 24.50 9.88
CA ASN A 728 8.07 24.02 8.79
C ASN A 728 7.35 22.70 9.17
N ASP A 729 6.84 21.97 8.18
CA ASP A 729 6.12 20.71 8.36
C ASP A 729 6.97 19.60 9.01
N TYR A 730 6.29 18.59 9.56
CA TYR A 730 6.88 17.33 10.02
C TYR A 730 7.76 17.41 11.28
N VAL A 731 7.59 18.44 12.12
CA VAL A 731 8.25 18.50 13.43
C VAL A 731 7.99 17.21 14.20
N GLY A 732 9.04 16.57 14.71
CA GLY A 732 8.94 15.33 15.48
C GLY A 732 8.37 14.14 14.71
N LYS A 733 8.46 14.12 13.38
CA LYS A 733 8.11 12.96 12.55
C LYS A 733 8.80 11.68 13.06
N GLY A 734 8.01 10.66 13.41
CA GLY A 734 8.53 9.40 13.95
C GLY A 734 9.37 9.55 15.23
N LEU A 735 9.11 10.57 16.06
CA LEU A 735 9.84 10.81 17.32
C LEU A 735 9.96 9.51 18.14
N SER A 736 11.16 9.23 18.65
CA SER A 736 11.55 7.92 19.21
C SER A 736 12.19 8.03 20.61
N GLY A 737 11.79 9.04 21.37
CA GLY A 737 12.13 9.27 22.77
C GLY A 737 12.73 10.66 23.03
N GLY A 738 13.09 11.39 21.99
CA GLY A 738 13.64 12.74 22.11
C GLY A 738 12.64 13.76 22.62
N LYS A 739 13.15 14.94 23.00
CA LYS A 739 12.33 16.10 23.39
C LYS A 739 12.52 17.24 22.40
N ILE A 740 11.43 17.84 21.92
CA ILE A 740 11.45 18.97 20.99
C ILE A 740 10.63 20.11 21.58
N ILE A 741 11.23 21.28 21.69
CA ILE A 741 10.60 22.50 22.17
C ILE A 741 10.68 23.55 21.07
N VAL A 742 9.54 24.15 20.72
CA VAL A 742 9.49 25.24 19.74
C VAL A 742 8.73 26.41 20.36
N ARG A 743 9.38 27.57 20.41
CA ARG A 743 8.79 28.81 20.90
C ARG A 743 9.20 29.99 20.04
N PRO A 744 8.37 31.06 19.95
CA PRO A 744 8.76 32.28 19.27
C PRO A 744 10.04 32.85 19.88
N ASP A 745 10.76 33.62 19.07
CA ASP A 745 11.86 34.43 19.57
C ASP A 745 11.38 35.37 20.69
N LEU A 746 12.18 35.55 21.74
CA LEU A 746 11.81 36.40 22.88
C LEU A 746 11.57 37.86 22.49
N SER A 747 12.18 38.30 21.39
CA SER A 747 12.01 39.66 20.86
C SER A 747 10.80 39.80 19.92
N ALA A 748 10.12 38.70 19.58
CA ALA A 748 9.00 38.74 18.66
C ALA A 748 7.79 39.45 19.31
N PRO A 749 7.19 40.46 18.64
CA PRO A 749 6.06 41.22 19.19
C PRO A 749 4.71 40.46 19.09
N LEU A 750 4.74 39.19 18.68
CA LEU A 750 3.55 38.41 18.36
C LEU A 750 2.95 37.72 19.58
N VAL A 751 1.63 37.56 19.55
CA VAL A 751 0.86 36.77 20.52
C VAL A 751 0.89 35.32 20.05
N ALA A 752 1.66 34.47 20.74
CA ALA A 752 1.98 33.13 20.30
C ALA A 752 0.73 32.28 20.02
N GLU A 753 -0.26 32.32 20.92
CA GLU A 753 -1.47 31.50 20.83
C GLU A 753 -2.40 31.85 19.65
N SER A 754 -2.14 32.98 18.98
CA SER A 754 -2.90 33.45 17.81
C SER A 754 -2.11 33.35 16.50
N ASN A 755 -0.91 32.80 16.52
CA ASN A 755 -0.01 32.74 15.35
C ASN A 755 0.53 31.33 15.14
N VAL A 756 0.82 31.00 13.89
CA VAL A 756 1.38 29.70 13.52
C VAL A 756 2.86 29.64 13.91
N ILE A 757 3.25 28.59 14.63
CA ILE A 757 4.62 28.33 15.07
C ILE A 757 5.27 27.16 14.33
N ALA A 758 4.45 26.23 13.82
CA ALA A 758 4.92 25.08 13.06
C ALA A 758 3.90 24.64 11.99
N GLY A 759 4.39 23.95 10.95
CA GLY A 759 3.57 23.49 9.82
C GLY A 759 2.66 22.31 10.14
N ASN A 760 2.43 21.48 9.12
CA ASN A 760 1.49 20.36 9.13
C ASN A 760 2.15 19.04 9.58
N VAL A 761 1.32 18.04 9.88
CA VAL A 761 1.72 16.62 10.00
C VAL A 761 2.79 16.41 11.09
N ILE A 762 2.68 17.19 12.16
CA ILE A 762 3.57 17.14 13.32
C ILE A 762 3.37 15.82 14.08
N GLY A 763 4.47 15.20 14.49
CA GLY A 763 4.45 13.96 15.27
C GLY A 763 3.98 12.74 14.49
N TYR A 764 4.00 12.78 13.15
CA TYR A 764 3.47 11.70 12.33
C TYR A 764 4.12 10.36 12.68
N GLY A 765 3.30 9.42 13.16
CA GLY A 765 3.73 8.07 13.47
C GLY A 765 4.64 7.94 14.70
N ALA A 766 4.76 8.97 15.55
CA ALA A 766 5.71 8.97 16.65
C ALA A 766 5.51 7.78 17.62
N THR A 767 6.61 7.20 18.12
CA THR A 767 6.62 6.01 19.00
C THR A 767 7.46 6.21 20.26
N SER A 768 7.69 7.47 20.65
CA SER A 768 7.51 8.10 21.99
C SER A 768 8.46 9.30 22.11
N GLY A 769 8.46 10.06 23.20
CA GLY A 769 9.14 11.35 23.32
C GLY A 769 8.15 12.50 23.51
N GLU A 770 8.65 13.73 23.64
CA GLU A 770 7.86 14.88 24.10
C GLU A 770 7.99 16.08 23.16
N MET A 771 6.88 16.78 22.90
CA MET A 771 6.84 17.99 22.08
C MET A 771 6.11 19.14 22.79
N PHE A 772 6.76 20.29 22.94
CA PHE A 772 6.20 21.47 23.58
C PHE A 772 6.21 22.65 22.60
N LEU A 773 5.03 23.03 22.10
CA LEU A 773 4.87 23.96 20.98
C LEU A 773 4.09 25.19 21.46
N ARG A 774 4.75 26.35 21.49
CA ARG A 774 4.14 27.62 21.92
C ARG A 774 3.60 28.39 20.72
N GLY A 775 2.42 27.99 20.25
CA GLY A 775 1.65 28.65 19.20
C GLY A 775 0.71 27.69 18.48
N GLN A 776 0.08 28.15 17.41
CA GLN A 776 -0.79 27.33 16.57
C GLN A 776 0.01 26.49 15.57
N VAL A 777 -0.52 25.33 15.18
CA VAL A 777 0.11 24.47 14.17
C VAL A 777 -0.88 24.11 13.06
N GLY A 778 -0.34 23.60 11.95
CA GLY A 778 -1.11 23.23 10.77
C GLY A 778 -2.02 22.01 10.95
N GLU A 779 -2.41 21.43 9.81
CA GLU A 779 -3.29 20.27 9.74
C GLU A 779 -2.60 18.99 10.22
N ARG A 780 -3.41 17.98 10.60
CA ARG A 780 -2.95 16.61 10.91
C ARG A 780 -1.93 16.54 12.04
N PHE A 781 -2.09 17.41 13.03
CA PHE A 781 -1.35 17.34 14.28
C PHE A 781 -1.52 15.95 14.93
N LEU A 782 -0.41 15.28 15.22
CA LEU A 782 -0.35 13.93 15.79
C LEU A 782 -1.09 12.87 14.98
N VAL A 783 -1.15 13.02 13.65
CA VAL A 783 -1.66 11.96 12.79
C VAL A 783 -0.87 10.67 13.04
N ARG A 784 -1.56 9.55 13.25
CA ARG A 784 -0.94 8.26 13.57
C ARG A 784 -0.01 8.26 14.80
N ASN A 785 -0.15 9.19 15.75
CA ASN A 785 0.66 9.16 16.97
C ASN A 785 0.42 7.83 17.73
N SER A 786 1.52 7.20 18.13
CA SER A 786 1.58 5.87 18.72
C SER A 786 2.26 5.87 20.09
N GLY A 787 2.58 7.04 20.67
CA GLY A 787 3.17 7.09 22.01
C GLY A 787 3.83 8.40 22.42
N ALA A 788 3.88 9.43 21.57
CA ALA A 788 4.43 10.72 21.97
C ALA A 788 3.44 11.54 22.82
N THR A 789 3.99 12.36 23.70
CA THR A 789 3.25 13.36 24.47
C THR A 789 3.50 14.73 23.86
N ALA A 790 2.44 15.51 23.63
CA ALA A 790 2.60 16.84 23.06
C ALA A 790 1.66 17.88 23.67
N VAL A 791 2.16 19.11 23.82
CA VAL A 791 1.40 20.30 24.25
C VAL A 791 1.48 21.36 23.16
N VAL A 792 0.33 21.93 22.78
CA VAL A 792 0.21 22.94 21.71
C VAL A 792 -0.88 23.97 22.01
N GLU A 793 -0.77 25.18 21.47
CA GLU A 793 -1.71 26.29 21.74
C GLU A 793 -2.83 26.45 20.69
N GLY A 794 -2.91 25.54 19.71
CA GLY A 794 -3.99 25.47 18.74
C GLY A 794 -3.59 24.61 17.54
N ILE A 795 -4.56 24.00 16.86
CA ILE A 795 -4.31 23.08 15.75
C ILE A 795 -5.27 23.30 14.58
N GLY A 796 -4.83 22.95 13.37
CA GLY A 796 -5.67 22.91 12.16
C GLY A 796 -6.61 21.71 12.09
N ASP A 797 -7.07 21.39 10.88
CA ASP A 797 -7.97 20.28 10.60
C ASP A 797 -7.32 18.91 10.87
N HIS A 798 -8.13 17.89 11.11
CA HIS A 798 -7.69 16.48 11.20
C HIS A 798 -6.74 16.20 12.38
N GLY A 799 -6.89 16.93 13.49
CA GLY A 799 -6.15 16.66 14.73
C GLY A 799 -6.37 15.25 15.26
N CYS A 800 -5.30 14.60 15.72
CA CYS A 800 -5.30 13.24 16.27
C CYS A 800 -5.86 12.16 15.32
N GLU A 801 -5.89 12.43 14.00
CA GLU A 801 -6.34 11.49 12.98
C GLU A 801 -5.55 10.18 13.07
N TYR A 802 -6.23 9.04 13.14
CA TYR A 802 -5.64 7.71 13.32
C TYR A 802 -4.73 7.53 14.55
N MET A 803 -4.76 8.38 15.58
CA MET A 803 -3.92 8.20 16.78
C MET A 803 -4.23 6.86 17.48
N THR A 804 -3.20 6.11 17.87
CA THR A 804 -3.29 4.79 18.54
C THR A 804 -2.63 4.75 19.93
N GLY A 805 -1.96 5.82 20.34
CA GLY A 805 -1.31 5.93 21.64
C GLY A 805 -0.69 7.31 21.86
N GLY A 806 -0.25 7.57 23.09
CA GLY A 806 0.32 8.87 23.49
C GLY A 806 -0.71 9.83 24.08
N GLN A 807 -0.27 11.05 24.34
CA GLN A 807 -1.05 12.10 25.00
C GLN A 807 -0.97 13.42 24.22
N ALA A 808 -2.10 14.11 24.11
CA ALA A 808 -2.16 15.43 23.47
C ALA A 808 -2.86 16.42 24.39
N LEU A 809 -2.23 17.54 24.71
CA LEU A 809 -2.85 18.67 25.41
C LEU A 809 -2.92 19.87 24.47
N ILE A 810 -4.14 20.28 24.13
CA ILE A 810 -4.42 21.35 23.17
C ILE A 810 -5.05 22.52 23.93
N LEU A 811 -4.29 23.61 24.07
CA LEU A 811 -4.61 24.78 24.89
C LEU A 811 -5.36 25.88 24.11
N GLY A 812 -5.95 25.53 22.97
CA GLY A 812 -6.64 26.48 22.09
C GLY A 812 -7.53 25.80 21.04
N PRO A 813 -7.89 26.50 19.96
CA PRO A 813 -8.89 26.02 19.01
C PRO A 813 -8.42 24.78 18.23
N THR A 814 -9.39 23.98 17.80
CA THR A 814 -9.21 22.81 16.93
C THR A 814 -9.92 23.00 15.58
N GLY A 815 -9.36 22.42 14.51
CA GLY A 815 -10.01 22.33 13.20
C GLY A 815 -11.04 21.20 13.11
N ARG A 816 -11.66 21.04 11.94
CA ARG A 816 -12.72 20.02 11.73
C ARG A 816 -12.15 18.60 11.68
N ASN A 817 -13.05 17.63 11.79
CA ASN A 817 -12.74 16.21 11.61
C ASN A 817 -11.76 15.67 12.66
N PHE A 818 -11.82 16.22 13.88
CA PHE A 818 -10.96 15.81 14.99
C PHE A 818 -11.21 14.35 15.38
N GLY A 819 -10.13 13.61 15.64
CA GLY A 819 -10.18 12.22 16.11
C GLY A 819 -10.66 11.21 15.07
N ALA A 820 -10.70 11.56 13.77
CA ALA A 820 -11.09 10.62 12.73
C ALA A 820 -10.18 9.37 12.74
N GLY A 821 -10.76 8.19 12.96
CA GLY A 821 -10.02 6.93 13.06
C GLY A 821 -9.11 6.79 14.29
N MET A 822 -9.20 7.71 15.27
CA MET A 822 -8.47 7.61 16.53
C MET A 822 -8.93 6.37 17.30
N SER A 823 -7.99 5.47 17.58
CA SER A 823 -8.27 4.15 18.15
C SER A 823 -7.48 3.84 19.41
N GLY A 824 -6.60 4.75 19.86
CA GLY A 824 -5.95 4.69 21.16
C GLY A 824 -5.25 6.00 21.53
N GLY A 825 -4.87 6.13 22.81
CA GLY A 825 -4.31 7.36 23.38
C GLY A 825 -5.38 8.33 23.89
N THR A 826 -4.93 9.46 24.45
CA THR A 826 -5.81 10.42 25.13
C THR A 826 -5.52 11.85 24.67
N ALA A 827 -6.58 12.60 24.36
CA ALA A 827 -6.47 14.02 24.07
C ALA A 827 -7.23 14.85 25.12
N TYR A 828 -6.61 15.94 25.56
CA TYR A 828 -7.16 16.93 26.48
C TYR A 828 -7.28 18.24 25.72
N VAL A 829 -8.49 18.77 25.59
CA VAL A 829 -8.74 19.95 24.75
C VAL A 829 -9.46 21.03 25.55
N LEU A 830 -8.85 22.20 25.63
CA LEU A 830 -9.44 23.38 26.25
C LEU A 830 -10.60 23.91 25.39
N ASP A 831 -11.77 24.13 26.02
CA ASP A 831 -12.98 24.67 25.39
C ASP A 831 -13.39 23.93 24.11
N PHE A 832 -13.43 22.60 24.15
CA PHE A 832 -13.70 21.79 22.95
C PHE A 832 -15.10 22.05 22.36
N ASP A 833 -15.14 22.41 21.07
CA ASP A 833 -16.36 22.51 20.27
C ASP A 833 -16.70 21.13 19.66
N SER A 834 -17.76 20.49 20.15
CA SER A 834 -18.18 19.17 19.69
C SER A 834 -18.53 19.11 18.21
N SER A 835 -18.86 20.24 17.56
CA SER A 835 -19.13 20.29 16.11
C SER A 835 -17.88 20.03 15.26
N LYS A 836 -16.69 20.05 15.88
CA LYS A 836 -15.40 19.72 15.23
C LYS A 836 -15.11 18.23 15.19
N LEU A 837 -15.83 17.42 15.98
CA LEU A 837 -15.64 15.98 16.02
C LEU A 837 -15.89 15.36 14.64
N ASN A 838 -15.19 14.26 14.32
CA ASN A 838 -15.50 13.50 13.12
C ASN A 838 -16.95 13.01 13.16
N SER A 839 -17.71 13.29 12.08
CA SER A 839 -19.13 12.98 12.02
C SER A 839 -19.46 11.48 12.08
N GLN A 840 -18.55 10.62 11.62
CA GLN A 840 -18.75 9.16 11.71
C GLN A 840 -18.51 8.68 13.15
N ALA A 841 -17.44 9.13 13.79
CA ALA A 841 -17.12 8.81 15.18
C ALA A 841 -18.21 9.32 16.13
N GLU A 842 -18.79 10.49 15.85
CA GLU A 842 -19.96 11.01 16.57
C GLU A 842 -21.18 10.09 16.39
N ALA A 843 -21.51 9.74 15.13
CA ALA A 843 -22.65 8.90 14.81
C ALA A 843 -22.55 7.48 15.38
N GLU A 844 -21.33 6.92 15.46
CA GLU A 844 -21.06 5.57 15.97
C GLU A 844 -20.77 5.55 17.48
N GLY A 845 -20.53 6.71 18.10
CA GLY A 845 -20.14 6.83 19.50
C GLY A 845 -18.76 6.23 19.78
N ASP A 846 -17.83 6.37 18.82
CA ASP A 846 -16.48 5.79 18.88
C ASP A 846 -15.55 6.56 19.82
N LEU A 847 -15.84 7.84 20.06
CA LEU A 847 -15.08 8.73 20.94
C LEU A 847 -15.93 9.15 22.14
N LEU A 848 -15.39 8.98 23.33
CA LEU A 848 -15.96 9.43 24.59
C LEU A 848 -15.47 10.85 24.88
N LEU A 849 -16.40 11.74 25.25
CA LEU A 849 -16.10 13.09 25.72
C LEU A 849 -16.41 13.12 27.22
N LEU A 850 -15.37 13.19 28.04
CA LEU A 850 -15.46 13.06 29.50
C LEU A 850 -14.88 14.30 30.20
N PRO A 851 -15.35 14.62 31.42
CA PRO A 851 -14.61 15.49 32.32
C PRO A 851 -13.30 14.82 32.78
N LEU A 852 -12.40 15.61 33.38
CA LEU A 852 -11.16 15.10 33.96
C LEU A 852 -11.41 14.41 35.30
N ASP A 853 -10.92 13.18 35.45
CA ASP A 853 -10.78 12.52 36.75
C ASP A 853 -9.53 13.03 37.51
N GLU A 854 -9.28 12.52 38.72
CA GLU A 854 -8.15 12.96 39.55
C GLU A 854 -6.78 12.67 38.90
N GLU A 855 -6.66 11.55 38.17
CA GLU A 855 -5.44 11.18 37.46
C GLU A 855 -5.21 12.11 36.27
N ASP A 856 -6.26 12.38 35.50
CA ASP A 856 -6.22 13.33 34.39
C ASP A 856 -5.85 14.75 34.84
N GLN A 857 -6.39 15.20 35.97
CA GLN A 857 -6.08 16.53 36.53
C GLN A 857 -4.60 16.65 36.88
N GLN A 858 -4.00 15.58 37.41
CA GLN A 858 -2.57 15.54 37.71
C GLN A 858 -1.74 15.56 36.41
N ILE A 859 -2.10 14.74 35.41
CA ILE A 859 -1.43 14.72 34.11
C ILE A 859 -1.47 16.12 33.45
N VAL A 860 -2.64 16.74 33.40
CA VAL A 860 -2.81 18.07 32.79
C VAL A 860 -2.02 19.13 33.55
N ARG A 861 -2.01 19.11 34.88
CA ARG A 861 -1.21 20.02 35.71
C ARG A 861 0.28 19.91 35.36
N ASP A 862 0.81 18.69 35.28
CA ASP A 862 2.22 18.45 35.01
C ASP A 862 2.60 18.92 33.59
N LEU A 863 1.74 18.63 32.60
CA LEU A 863 1.96 19.10 31.22
C LEU A 863 1.91 20.63 31.09
N LEU A 864 1.00 21.29 31.81
CA LEU A 864 0.95 22.76 31.86
C LEU A 864 2.20 23.34 32.51
N GLN A 865 2.69 22.74 33.59
CA GLN A 865 3.91 23.17 34.26
C GLN A 865 5.11 23.07 33.32
N VAL A 866 5.31 21.92 32.67
CA VAL A 866 6.43 21.73 31.74
C VAL A 866 6.31 22.67 30.53
N GLN A 867 5.12 22.85 29.97
CA GLN A 867 4.88 23.82 28.90
C GLN A 867 5.26 25.24 29.35
N GLY A 868 4.88 25.64 30.57
CA GLY A 868 5.24 26.95 31.13
C GLY A 868 6.74 27.12 31.31
N GLU A 869 7.42 26.11 31.86
CA GLU A 869 8.86 26.13 32.16
C GLU A 869 9.74 26.10 30.90
N GLU A 870 9.45 25.20 29.95
CA GLU A 870 10.27 25.03 28.74
C GLU A 870 9.98 26.08 27.67
N THR A 871 8.75 26.59 27.57
CA THR A 871 8.35 27.50 26.48
C THR A 871 8.13 28.96 26.91
N GLY A 872 7.93 29.22 28.21
CA GLY A 872 7.45 30.52 28.69
C GLY A 872 6.02 30.84 28.25
N SER A 873 5.16 29.83 28.09
CA SER A 873 3.78 30.00 27.62
C SER A 873 2.94 30.81 28.61
N VAL A 874 2.40 31.94 28.15
CA VAL A 874 1.47 32.79 28.90
C VAL A 874 0.09 32.12 29.05
N VAL A 875 -0.30 31.27 28.08
CA VAL A 875 -1.54 30.48 28.18
C VAL A 875 -1.42 29.48 29.31
N ALA A 876 -0.34 28.70 29.35
CA ALA A 876 -0.11 27.73 30.41
C ALA A 876 -0.04 28.41 31.79
N GLN A 877 0.69 29.53 31.90
CA GLN A 877 0.76 30.30 33.15
C GLN A 877 -0.63 30.78 33.63
N ARG A 878 -1.47 31.33 32.75
CA ARG A 878 -2.84 31.74 33.13
C ARG A 878 -3.70 30.57 33.59
N LEU A 879 -3.57 29.40 32.98
CA LEU A 879 -4.32 28.21 33.40
C LEU A 879 -3.83 27.68 34.75
N LEU A 880 -2.52 27.77 35.02
CA LEU A 880 -1.93 27.40 36.31
C LEU A 880 -2.36 28.34 37.46
N GLU A 881 -2.70 29.61 37.18
CA GLU A 881 -3.20 30.56 38.18
C GLU A 881 -4.60 30.19 38.73
N ASN A 882 -5.43 29.50 37.94
CA ASN A 882 -6.75 29.02 38.34
C ASN A 882 -7.00 27.61 37.76
N LEU A 883 -6.34 26.61 38.36
CA LEU A 883 -6.39 25.23 37.90
C LEU A 883 -7.79 24.62 37.95
N ASP A 884 -8.56 24.85 39.01
CA ASP A 884 -9.91 24.27 39.14
C ASP A 884 -10.81 24.75 37.99
N GLY A 885 -10.78 26.05 37.68
CA GLY A 885 -11.51 26.60 36.53
C GLY A 885 -10.94 26.17 35.17
N ALA A 886 -9.65 25.84 35.08
CA ALA A 886 -9.06 25.27 33.87
C ALA A 886 -9.55 23.83 33.64
N PHE A 887 -9.60 23.01 34.70
CA PHE A 887 -10.06 21.62 34.62
C PHE A 887 -11.52 21.51 34.16
N GLU A 888 -12.40 22.40 34.61
CA GLU A 888 -13.80 22.45 34.16
C GLU A 888 -13.96 22.75 32.66
N ARG A 889 -12.97 23.42 32.06
CA ARG A 889 -12.99 23.81 30.64
C ARG A 889 -12.31 22.80 29.72
N ILE A 890 -11.54 21.87 30.27
CA ILE A 890 -10.82 20.87 29.49
C ILE A 890 -11.69 19.62 29.35
N THR A 891 -11.89 19.21 28.09
CA THR A 891 -12.56 17.96 27.76
C THR A 891 -11.53 16.87 27.49
N LYS A 892 -11.67 15.71 28.15
CA LYS A 892 -10.95 14.48 27.81
C LYS A 892 -11.66 13.79 26.66
N ILE A 893 -10.92 13.51 25.60
CA ILE A 893 -11.38 12.77 24.43
C ILE A 893 -10.58 11.48 24.35
N LEU A 894 -11.27 10.34 24.41
CA LEU A 894 -10.66 9.02 24.33
C LEU A 894 -11.48 8.04 23.50
N PRO A 895 -10.86 7.06 22.81
CA PRO A 895 -11.59 6.07 22.04
C PRO A 895 -12.29 5.05 22.94
N LYS A 896 -13.54 4.73 22.62
CA LYS A 896 -14.38 3.80 23.39
C LYS A 896 -13.78 2.40 23.47
N ASN A 897 -13.29 1.86 22.36
CA ASN A 897 -12.67 0.52 22.36
C ASN A 897 -11.35 0.51 23.13
N PHE A 898 -10.61 1.61 23.11
CA PHE A 898 -9.38 1.75 23.88
C PHE A 898 -9.68 1.74 25.39
N ASP A 899 -10.65 2.54 25.83
CA ASP A 899 -11.15 2.54 27.22
C ASP A 899 -11.62 1.14 27.66
N ALA A 900 -12.41 0.47 26.82
CA ALA A 900 -12.89 -0.87 27.12
C ALA A 900 -11.76 -1.90 27.27
N VAL A 901 -10.73 -1.83 26.42
CA VAL A 901 -9.55 -2.71 26.51
C VAL A 901 -8.72 -2.39 27.75
N LEU A 902 -8.53 -1.12 28.10
CA LEU A 902 -7.82 -0.74 29.34
C LEU A 902 -8.53 -1.28 30.57
N ARG A 903 -9.86 -1.16 30.65
CA ARG A 903 -10.66 -1.72 31.74
C ARG A 903 -10.57 -3.23 31.80
N ALA A 904 -10.77 -3.93 30.67
CA ALA A 904 -10.67 -5.38 30.62
C ALA A 904 -9.30 -5.91 31.11
N ARG A 905 -8.21 -5.21 30.78
CA ARG A 905 -6.86 -5.55 31.27
C ARG A 905 -6.68 -5.22 32.75
N SER A 906 -7.25 -4.11 33.24
CA SER A 906 -7.24 -3.77 34.67
C SER A 906 -8.03 -4.79 35.49
N ASP A 907 -9.24 -5.14 35.06
CA ASP A 907 -10.09 -6.14 35.72
C ASP A 907 -9.40 -7.51 35.74
N ALA A 908 -8.70 -7.88 34.66
CA ALA A 908 -7.90 -9.10 34.61
C ALA A 908 -6.78 -9.09 35.67
N LEU A 909 -6.08 -7.96 35.85
CA LEU A 909 -5.07 -7.83 36.91
C LEU A 909 -5.68 -7.94 38.31
N ASP A 910 -6.83 -7.31 38.55
CA ASP A 910 -7.55 -7.38 39.82
C ASP A 910 -8.07 -8.81 40.12
N GLU A 911 -8.40 -9.57 39.08
CA GLU A 911 -8.78 -10.99 39.15
C GLU A 911 -7.57 -11.95 39.25
N GLY A 912 -6.33 -11.46 39.14
CA GLY A 912 -5.11 -12.27 39.19
C GLY A 912 -4.79 -13.03 37.89
N LEU A 913 -5.38 -12.62 36.76
CA LEU A 913 -5.14 -13.16 35.42
C LEU A 913 -3.98 -12.43 34.73
N ASP A 914 -3.38 -13.09 33.74
CA ASP A 914 -2.41 -12.45 32.85
C ASP A 914 -3.14 -11.47 31.90
N PRO A 915 -2.85 -10.16 31.93
CA PRO A 915 -3.50 -9.16 31.08
C PRO A 915 -3.29 -9.40 29.58
N ASP A 916 -2.30 -10.20 29.21
CA ASP A 916 -1.98 -10.57 27.83
C ASP A 916 -2.22 -12.07 27.55
N GLY A 917 -2.81 -12.79 28.51
CA GLY A 917 -3.14 -14.21 28.42
C GLY A 917 -4.41 -14.51 27.60
N ASN A 918 -4.65 -15.79 27.34
CA ASN A 918 -5.77 -16.25 26.48
C ASN A 918 -7.16 -15.85 27.04
N GLU A 919 -7.37 -15.94 28.35
CA GLU A 919 -8.65 -15.58 28.96
C GLU A 919 -8.95 -14.08 28.81
N THR A 920 -7.95 -13.24 29.06
CA THR A 920 -8.07 -11.78 28.85
C THR A 920 -8.23 -11.45 27.36
N TRP A 921 -7.60 -12.20 26.47
CA TRP A 921 -7.80 -12.04 25.02
C TRP A 921 -9.24 -12.30 24.58
N GLU A 922 -9.91 -13.32 25.13
CA GLU A 922 -11.33 -13.57 24.87
C GLU A 922 -12.20 -12.40 25.36
N LYS A 923 -11.94 -11.90 26.58
CA LYS A 923 -12.61 -10.69 27.10
C LYS A 923 -12.39 -9.47 26.20
N ILE A 924 -11.15 -9.26 25.72
CA ILE A 924 -10.80 -8.18 24.79
C ILE A 924 -11.59 -8.29 23.49
N LEU A 925 -11.71 -9.49 22.91
CA LEU A 925 -12.48 -9.70 21.69
C LEU A 925 -13.97 -9.39 21.91
N GLU A 926 -14.56 -9.84 23.03
CA GLU A 926 -15.96 -9.55 23.34
C GLU A 926 -16.24 -8.04 23.42
N VAL A 927 -15.39 -7.27 24.11
CA VAL A 927 -15.60 -5.83 24.26
C VAL A 927 -15.26 -5.02 23.00
N THR A 928 -14.41 -5.55 22.12
CA THR A 928 -14.04 -4.89 20.85
C THR A 928 -14.93 -5.27 19.66
N ARG A 929 -16.05 -5.99 19.91
CA ARG A 929 -17.00 -6.52 18.90
C ARG A 929 -16.38 -7.57 17.97
N GLY A 930 -15.51 -8.43 18.51
CA GLY A 930 -14.95 -9.62 17.87
C GLY A 930 -15.96 -10.76 17.77
#